data_AF-A0AAP0EEQ3-F1
#
_entry.id   AF-A0AAP0EEQ3-F1
#
_cell.length_a   1.000
_cell.length_b   1.000
_cell.length_c   1.000
_cell.angle_alpha   90.00
_cell.angle_beta   90.00
_cell.angle_gamma   90.00
#
_symmetry.space_group_name_H-M   'P 1'
#
loop_
_entity.id
_entity.type
_entity.pdbx_description
1 polymer ?
#
loop_
_entity_poly.entity_id
_entity_poly.type
_entity_poly.pdbx_seq_one_letter_code
_entity_poly.pdbx_strand_id
1 'polypeptide(L)'
;MAAIKFNHPLQVDVVELKRNDFDDPLRRQTANEKNPVADVQDAAHISKRGLFSYYYDPHISQKDWASFKTSLMQKFPASKMVSVSSISGVIIKSAKVNEKSSTKVHIEELNDPQKFTENEVKVISRLDYVERLRELKDEIRHAWGADDRVTSLKLSIKVAKLLMDNSVSEFYPTLFILVTEVMDMLGDMVWERIKTKAECDNNGTRICSLPDYFQSCDVCSDAKETCYNWFCKIGSIHELLPRIYLELAILHCSRFLNDQPFDSLHRLTMMMRGLADPLASAYCRVYMAHCALRLRPYDIGYLITCFRDFKIILSNIIFENDAKSGNSLENRKQLIGLLEPAIEWIMKCIFKGPCERQIEDVLMEFGLGTTPSDLCGNLKCISIVVHHLIEELPAEIVCSHVLEIIKLIEGSNGISYDQSLNFRLLGFKLYEVRPEGELLDSIIGEVLQVINEYDDLDSYLKVADAYFDIVLQCHMDSYLAMILDSISRRTCGRDINENELSSLQSIFIKLLAHHNNLDDLFVLKHFVEILDVLHGNARDVVNMHILRKATRNACICDPATIQFLFEISQALHDGIDISNMRDDHQQAVRLITHFVEKVDYGAALERHLTFLLECRGAFGRINDLKEALVHSSNYLAVKAIKDANKFSGFVKSCIAFSEVTIPSVSANMMQMNLYIETAEVALLAGLVSHADGLVDAAVSCLRDLVQADGSQVAIDIDGIALLMQR
;
A
#
# COMPACT_ATOMS: atom_id res chain seq x y z
N MET A 1 -61.96 6.67 25.30
CA MET A 1 -63.05 7.32 24.53
C MET A 1 -62.40 8.38 23.65
N ALA A 2 -62.47 8.41 22.33
CA ALA A 2 -63.30 7.70 21.37
C ALA A 2 -62.48 7.44 20.10
N ALA A 3 -62.84 6.36 19.41
CA ALA A 3 -62.30 5.95 18.13
C ALA A 3 -62.95 6.74 16.99
N ILE A 4 -62.21 6.96 15.90
CA ILE A 4 -62.80 7.09 14.56
C ILE A 4 -62.01 6.20 13.62
N LYS A 5 -62.68 5.12 13.18
CA LYS A 5 -62.32 4.26 12.04
C LYS A 5 -62.83 4.90 10.76
N PHE A 6 -62.09 4.74 9.67
CA PHE A 6 -62.70 4.47 8.36
C PHE A 6 -61.94 3.34 7.66
N ASN A 7 -62.70 2.31 7.31
CA ASN A 7 -62.35 1.18 6.44
C ASN A 7 -62.53 1.60 4.97
N HIS A 8 -61.60 1.24 4.08
CA HIS A 8 -61.81 0.18 3.08
C HIS A 8 -60.50 -0.10 2.29
N PRO A 9 -60.29 -1.33 1.80
CA PRO A 9 -59.03 -1.82 1.26
C PRO A 9 -58.93 -1.67 -0.26
N LEU A 10 -57.73 -1.39 -0.76
CA LEU A 10 -57.36 -1.63 -2.15
C LEU A 10 -56.69 -3.01 -2.22
N GLN A 11 -57.42 -3.89 -2.87
CA GLN A 11 -57.08 -5.23 -3.33
C GLN A 11 -55.75 -5.20 -4.11
N VAL A 12 -54.72 -5.86 -3.59
CA VAL A 12 -53.47 -6.12 -4.32
C VAL A 12 -53.69 -7.40 -5.12
N ASP A 13 -53.73 -7.26 -6.44
CA ASP A 13 -53.70 -8.40 -7.37
C ASP A 13 -52.44 -9.23 -7.12
N VAL A 14 -52.67 -10.47 -6.66
CA VAL A 14 -51.63 -11.49 -6.60
C VAL A 14 -51.35 -11.93 -8.03
N VAL A 15 -50.36 -11.30 -8.66
CA VAL A 15 -49.71 -11.89 -9.83
C VAL A 15 -48.86 -13.04 -9.31
N GLU A 16 -49.31 -14.28 -9.55
CA GLU A 16 -48.51 -15.48 -9.38
C GLU A 16 -47.20 -15.34 -10.16
N LEU A 17 -46.13 -14.95 -9.46
CA LEU A 17 -44.77 -15.15 -9.92
C LEU A 17 -44.58 -16.66 -10.09
N LYS A 18 -44.65 -17.10 -11.35
CA LYS A 18 -44.19 -18.42 -11.77
C LYS A 18 -42.86 -18.72 -11.05
N ARG A 19 -42.82 -19.83 -10.31
CA ARG A 19 -41.57 -20.43 -9.87
C ARG A 19 -40.70 -20.62 -11.09
N ASN A 20 -39.73 -19.73 -11.30
CA ASN A 20 -38.58 -20.01 -12.14
C ASN A 20 -37.69 -20.95 -11.32
N ASP A 21 -38.08 -22.23 -11.28
CA ASP A 21 -37.15 -23.28 -10.87
C ASP A 21 -35.97 -23.21 -11.84
N PHE A 22 -34.78 -22.95 -11.30
CA PHE A 22 -33.54 -22.93 -12.04
C PHE A 22 -33.31 -24.32 -12.65
N ASP A 23 -33.44 -24.41 -13.96
CA ASP A 23 -33.32 -25.65 -14.73
C ASP A 23 -31.82 -25.92 -14.97
N ASP A 24 -31.22 -26.80 -14.16
CA ASP A 24 -29.79 -27.15 -14.23
C ASP A 24 -29.54 -28.12 -15.41
N PRO A 25 -28.88 -27.67 -16.50
CA PRO A 25 -28.68 -28.50 -17.69
C PRO A 25 -27.79 -29.72 -17.44
N LEU A 26 -27.01 -29.75 -16.36
CA LEU A 26 -26.19 -30.90 -15.96
C LEU A 26 -27.00 -32.00 -15.23
N ARG A 27 -28.25 -31.72 -14.85
CA ARG A 27 -29.16 -32.71 -14.23
C ARG A 27 -30.06 -33.43 -15.23
N ARG A 28 -30.00 -33.12 -16.53
CA ARG A 28 -30.76 -33.87 -17.55
C ARG A 28 -30.24 -35.31 -17.62
N GLN A 29 -31.03 -36.25 -17.10
CA GLN A 29 -30.91 -37.65 -17.46
C GLN A 29 -31.33 -37.79 -18.93
N THR A 30 -30.42 -38.24 -19.79
CA THR A 30 -30.71 -38.58 -21.19
C THR A 30 -31.60 -39.81 -21.26
N ALA A 31 -32.91 -39.59 -21.19
CA ALA A 31 -33.90 -40.58 -21.62
C ALA A 31 -34.40 -40.20 -23.02
N ASN A 32 -33.97 -40.99 -24.01
CA ASN A 32 -34.44 -41.05 -25.40
C ASN A 32 -34.09 -39.87 -26.33
N GLU A 33 -32.87 -39.89 -26.88
CA GLU A 33 -32.63 -39.29 -28.21
C GLU A 33 -32.99 -40.29 -29.30
N LYS A 34 -34.15 -40.07 -29.93
CA LYS A 34 -34.41 -40.55 -31.29
C LYS A 34 -33.74 -39.58 -32.26
N ASN A 35 -32.87 -40.10 -33.12
CA ASN A 35 -32.34 -39.40 -34.30
C ASN A 35 -33.45 -38.67 -35.07
N PRO A 36 -33.14 -37.48 -35.62
CA PRO A 36 -33.60 -37.19 -36.96
C PRO A 36 -32.42 -36.81 -37.87
N VAL A 37 -32.44 -37.44 -39.03
CA VAL A 37 -31.62 -37.19 -40.20
C VAL A 37 -32.07 -35.88 -40.88
N ALA A 38 -31.09 -35.07 -41.28
CA ALA A 38 -31.05 -34.05 -42.34
C ALA A 38 -32.17 -32.99 -42.44
N ASP A 39 -31.75 -31.72 -42.43
CA ASP A 39 -31.83 -30.91 -43.65
C ASP A 39 -30.76 -29.82 -43.66
N VAL A 40 -29.95 -29.84 -44.72
CA VAL A 40 -28.94 -28.84 -45.07
C VAL A 40 -29.65 -27.77 -45.90
N GLN A 41 -29.71 -26.53 -45.41
CA GLN A 41 -29.85 -25.36 -46.28
C GLN A 41 -28.89 -24.25 -45.84
N ASP A 42 -27.97 -23.96 -46.76
CA ASP A 42 -26.98 -22.91 -46.74
C ASP A 42 -27.55 -21.53 -46.37
N ALA A 43 -26.87 -20.85 -45.45
CA ALA A 43 -26.88 -19.39 -45.38
C ALA A 43 -25.51 -18.87 -44.94
N ALA A 44 -24.67 -18.59 -45.95
CA ALA A 44 -23.62 -17.57 -45.99
C ALA A 44 -22.56 -17.58 -44.87
N HIS A 45 -21.56 -18.43 -45.03
CA HIS A 45 -20.20 -18.16 -44.60
C HIS A 45 -19.65 -16.90 -45.29
N ILE A 46 -19.79 -15.74 -44.66
CA ILE A 46 -18.92 -14.58 -44.95
C ILE A 46 -17.75 -14.64 -43.97
N SER A 47 -16.61 -15.01 -44.52
CA SER A 47 -15.27 -14.91 -43.94
C SER A 47 -15.05 -13.58 -43.21
N LYS A 48 -15.16 -13.58 -41.88
CA LYS A 48 -14.44 -12.65 -41.00
C LYS A 48 -13.19 -13.35 -40.46
N ARG A 49 -12.27 -13.64 -41.39
CA ARG A 49 -10.86 -13.89 -41.08
C ARG A 49 -10.22 -12.51 -40.83
N GLY A 50 -10.52 -11.93 -39.67
CA GLY A 50 -9.92 -10.70 -39.16
C GLY A 50 -9.26 -11.00 -37.82
N LEU A 51 -7.97 -10.68 -37.72
CA LEU A 51 -7.08 -10.91 -36.58
C LEU A 51 -7.78 -10.70 -35.21
N PHE A 52 -8.00 -11.78 -34.46
CA PHE A 52 -8.01 -11.72 -33.00
C PHE A 52 -6.63 -12.12 -32.51
N SER A 53 -5.66 -11.20 -32.65
CA SER A 53 -4.33 -11.32 -32.07
C SER A 53 -4.22 -10.36 -30.90
N TYR A 54 -4.91 -10.67 -29.81
CA TYR A 54 -4.62 -10.07 -28.50
C TYR A 54 -4.33 -11.22 -27.55
N TYR A 55 -3.05 -11.59 -27.53
CA TYR A 55 -2.54 -12.65 -26.67
C TYR A 55 -2.29 -12.04 -25.28
N TYR A 56 -3.15 -12.37 -24.33
CA TYR A 56 -2.84 -12.18 -22.92
C TYR A 56 -1.84 -13.28 -22.50
N ASP A 57 -0.68 -12.87 -21.99
CA ASP A 57 0.40 -13.78 -21.60
C ASP A 57 0.03 -14.55 -20.31
N PRO A 58 -0.10 -15.89 -20.37
CA PRO A 58 -0.38 -16.72 -19.20
C PRO A 58 0.65 -16.54 -18.07
N HIS A 59 1.91 -16.20 -18.38
CA HIS A 59 2.96 -15.99 -17.40
C HIS A 59 2.74 -14.75 -16.53
N ILE A 60 2.18 -13.68 -17.12
CA ILE A 60 1.86 -12.44 -16.40
C ILE A 60 0.70 -12.70 -15.42
N SER A 61 -0.32 -13.44 -15.84
CA SER A 61 -1.46 -13.83 -14.99
C SER A 61 -1.04 -14.65 -13.75
N GLN A 62 -0.12 -15.60 -13.93
CA GLN A 62 0.34 -16.46 -12.83
C GLN A 62 1.19 -15.69 -11.81
N LYS A 63 2.00 -14.72 -12.26
CA LYS A 63 2.77 -13.84 -11.38
C LYS A 63 1.86 -12.96 -10.52
N ASP A 64 0.82 -12.39 -11.12
CA ASP A 64 -0.14 -11.57 -10.38
C ASP A 64 -0.94 -12.37 -9.35
N TRP A 65 -1.35 -13.59 -9.68
CA TRP A 65 -2.01 -14.48 -8.72
C TRP A 65 -1.08 -14.83 -7.55
N ALA A 66 0.19 -15.12 -7.82
CA ALA A 66 1.17 -15.39 -6.76
C ALA A 66 1.40 -14.15 -5.86
N SER A 67 1.44 -12.95 -6.46
CA SER A 67 1.55 -11.68 -5.73
C SER A 67 0.32 -11.46 -4.84
N PHE A 68 -0.89 -11.67 -5.37
CA PHE A 68 -2.14 -11.58 -4.62
C PHE A 68 -2.16 -12.55 -3.43
N LYS A 69 -1.78 -13.82 -3.64
CA LYS A 69 -1.69 -14.80 -2.56
C LYS A 69 -0.73 -14.36 -1.45
N THR A 70 0.43 -13.81 -1.83
CA THR A 70 1.44 -13.35 -0.89
C THR A 70 0.95 -12.15 -0.08
N SER A 71 0.36 -11.15 -0.74
CA SER A 71 -0.23 -9.97 -0.09
C SER A 71 -1.33 -10.39 0.90
N LEU A 72 -2.23 -11.29 0.50
CA LEU A 72 -3.31 -11.76 1.35
C LEU A 72 -2.80 -12.53 2.59
N MET A 73 -1.73 -13.32 2.46
CA MET A 73 -1.10 -14.01 3.59
C MET A 73 -0.38 -13.06 4.56
N GLN A 74 0.19 -11.97 4.05
CA GLN A 74 0.80 -10.93 4.88
C GLN A 74 -0.25 -10.12 5.64
N LYS A 75 -1.37 -9.78 4.98
CA LYS A 75 -2.49 -9.05 5.59
C LYS A 75 -3.24 -9.91 6.63
N PHE A 76 -3.34 -11.22 6.41
CA PHE A 76 -4.04 -12.16 7.29
C PHE A 76 -3.14 -13.36 7.69
N PRO A 77 -2.22 -13.18 8.64
CA PRO A 77 -1.29 -14.23 9.05
C PRO A 77 -1.97 -15.32 9.90
N ALA A 78 -1.52 -16.56 9.71
CA ALA A 78 -2.05 -17.74 10.40
C ALA A 78 -1.65 -17.85 11.89
N SER A 79 -0.81 -16.97 12.43
CA SER A 79 -0.15 -17.14 13.74
C SER A 79 -1.00 -16.77 14.97
N LYS A 80 -2.21 -16.22 14.82
CA LYS A 80 -3.09 -15.87 15.96
C LYS A 80 -3.91 -17.08 16.42
N MET A 81 -3.85 -17.44 17.71
CA MET A 81 -4.65 -18.52 18.32
C MET A 81 -6.15 -18.19 18.31
N VAL A 82 -7.02 -19.09 17.84
CA VAL A 82 -8.49 -18.97 17.90
C VAL A 82 -9.15 -20.35 18.05
N SER A 83 -10.34 -20.38 18.65
CA SER A 83 -11.21 -21.56 18.81
C SER A 83 -12.07 -21.83 17.57
N VAL A 84 -12.03 -23.06 17.03
CA VAL A 84 -12.75 -23.47 15.80
C VAL A 84 -13.99 -24.34 16.13
N SER A 85 -15.02 -24.28 15.28
CA SER A 85 -16.31 -24.98 15.44
C SER A 85 -16.30 -26.50 15.20
N SER A 86 -17.36 -27.19 15.64
CA SER A 86 -17.56 -28.65 15.57
C SER A 86 -17.60 -29.22 14.15
N ILE A 87 -18.01 -28.46 13.12
CA ILE A 87 -18.16 -28.97 11.74
C ILE A 87 -16.78 -29.19 11.11
N SER A 88 -15.88 -28.22 11.22
CA SER A 88 -14.47 -28.38 10.82
C SER A 88 -13.80 -29.53 11.59
N GLY A 89 -14.03 -29.63 12.90
CA GLY A 89 -13.49 -30.71 13.73
C GLY A 89 -13.94 -32.12 13.30
N VAL A 90 -15.18 -32.27 12.86
CA VAL A 90 -15.75 -33.56 12.42
C VAL A 90 -15.28 -33.93 11.00
N ILE A 91 -15.28 -32.97 10.05
CA ILE A 91 -14.74 -33.20 8.70
C ILE A 91 -13.27 -33.64 8.79
N ILE A 92 -12.50 -33.02 9.67
CA ILE A 92 -11.08 -33.30 9.90
C ILE A 92 -10.84 -34.65 10.60
N LYS A 93 -11.63 -35.02 11.62
CA LYS A 93 -11.51 -36.31 12.34
C LYS A 93 -11.90 -37.52 11.49
N SER A 94 -12.86 -37.37 10.57
CA SER A 94 -13.32 -38.46 9.68
C SER A 94 -12.24 -39.05 8.77
N ALA A 95 -11.08 -38.40 8.67
CA ALA A 95 -9.96 -38.84 7.83
C ALA A 95 -8.83 -39.53 8.63
N LYS A 96 -8.89 -39.59 9.98
CA LYS A 96 -7.89 -40.29 10.82
C LYS A 96 -8.25 -41.72 11.21
N VAL A 97 -9.44 -42.21 10.88
CA VAL A 97 -9.87 -43.60 11.15
C VAL A 97 -9.69 -44.44 9.89
N ASN A 98 -8.45 -44.80 9.58
CA ASN A 98 -8.18 -45.84 8.59
C ASN A 98 -6.92 -46.62 8.95
N GLU A 99 -6.95 -47.25 10.13
CA GLU A 99 -6.15 -48.44 10.38
C GLU A 99 -7.04 -49.55 10.94
N LYS A 100 -7.09 -50.66 10.19
CA LYS A 100 -7.63 -52.00 10.47
C LYS A 100 -9.09 -52.30 10.04
N SER A 101 -9.17 -52.91 8.86
CA SER A 101 -9.93 -54.15 8.56
C SER A 101 -11.43 -54.19 8.90
N SER A 102 -12.29 -53.96 7.91
CA SER A 102 -13.30 -54.96 7.44
C SER A 102 -14.19 -54.34 6.34
N THR A 103 -14.00 -54.82 5.11
CA THR A 103 -14.84 -54.55 3.94
C THR A 103 -16.23 -55.19 4.10
N LYS A 104 -17.28 -54.38 4.30
CA LYS A 104 -18.58 -54.44 3.58
C LYS A 104 -19.79 -53.74 4.23
N VAL A 105 -19.68 -53.11 5.41
CA VAL A 105 -20.89 -52.59 6.11
C VAL A 105 -21.03 -51.06 6.12
N HIS A 106 -20.03 -50.28 5.71
CA HIS A 106 -19.95 -48.85 6.08
C HIS A 106 -20.36 -47.82 5.01
N ILE A 107 -20.98 -48.23 3.90
CA ILE A 107 -21.46 -47.26 2.89
C ILE A 107 -22.85 -46.70 3.26
N GLU A 108 -23.60 -47.37 4.13
CA GLU A 108 -24.94 -46.90 4.56
C GLU A 108 -24.91 -45.91 5.73
N GLU A 109 -23.83 -45.86 6.52
CA GLU A 109 -23.74 -45.00 7.72
C GLU A 109 -23.32 -43.54 7.44
N LEU A 110 -23.07 -43.17 6.17
CA LEU A 110 -22.71 -41.80 5.76
C LEU A 110 -23.90 -40.93 5.33
N ASN A 111 -25.13 -41.45 5.39
CA ASN A 111 -26.34 -40.78 4.89
C ASN A 111 -27.35 -40.34 5.97
N ASP A 112 -27.07 -40.55 7.26
CA ASP A 112 -28.02 -40.21 8.34
C ASP A 112 -27.58 -38.96 9.14
N PRO A 113 -28.24 -37.80 8.96
CA PRO A 113 -27.85 -36.53 9.58
C PRO A 113 -28.22 -36.43 11.08
N GLN A 114 -28.89 -37.42 11.69
CA GLN A 114 -29.42 -37.29 13.06
C GLN A 114 -28.57 -37.85 14.20
N LYS A 115 -27.34 -38.35 13.95
CA LYS A 115 -26.43 -38.83 15.01
C LYS A 115 -25.18 -37.96 15.26
N PHE A 116 -25.19 -36.70 14.84
CA PHE A 116 -24.02 -35.79 14.91
C PHE A 116 -23.91 -34.94 16.19
N THR A 117 -24.81 -35.06 17.17
CA THR A 117 -24.93 -34.09 18.28
C THR A 117 -24.09 -34.34 19.52
N GLU A 118 -23.36 -35.45 19.63
CA GLU A 118 -22.55 -35.72 20.83
C GLU A 118 -21.11 -36.07 20.44
N ASN A 119 -20.25 -35.06 20.34
CA ASN A 119 -18.80 -35.22 20.52
C ASN A 119 -18.13 -33.89 20.88
N GLU A 120 -17.36 -33.94 21.97
CA GLU A 120 -16.69 -32.82 22.66
C GLU A 120 -15.91 -31.87 21.73
N VAL A 121 -16.11 -30.58 21.96
CA VAL A 121 -15.41 -29.45 21.32
C VAL A 121 -13.94 -29.47 21.75
N LYS A 122 -13.03 -29.82 20.83
CA LYS A 122 -11.58 -29.59 20.99
C LYS A 122 -11.17 -28.38 20.15
N VAL A 123 -10.55 -27.41 20.83
CA VAL A 123 -9.91 -26.23 20.24
C VAL A 123 -8.69 -26.70 19.42
N ILE A 124 -8.74 -26.54 18.10
CA ILE A 124 -7.64 -26.82 17.17
C ILE A 124 -7.04 -25.47 16.75
N SER A 125 -5.71 -25.33 16.69
CA SER A 125 -5.05 -24.07 16.33
C SER A 125 -5.04 -23.83 14.81
N ARG A 126 -4.84 -22.57 14.37
CA ARG A 126 -4.70 -22.21 12.95
C ARG A 126 -3.53 -22.94 12.27
N LEU A 127 -2.44 -23.21 13.00
CA LEU A 127 -1.28 -23.96 12.48
C LEU A 127 -1.61 -25.45 12.26
N ASP A 128 -2.35 -26.07 13.18
CA ASP A 128 -2.82 -27.44 13.02
C ASP A 128 -3.73 -27.58 11.79
N TYR A 129 -4.50 -26.53 11.49
CA TYR A 129 -5.34 -26.46 10.30
C TYR A 129 -4.50 -26.46 9.00
N VAL A 130 -3.43 -25.65 8.97
CA VAL A 130 -2.50 -25.59 7.83
C VAL A 130 -1.80 -26.94 7.64
N GLU A 131 -1.31 -27.55 8.72
CA GLU A 131 -0.64 -28.84 8.67
C GLU A 131 -1.59 -29.93 8.18
N ARG A 132 -2.83 -29.96 8.69
CA ARG A 132 -3.82 -30.95 8.26
C ARG A 132 -4.24 -30.78 6.79
N LEU A 133 -4.33 -29.55 6.29
CA LEU A 133 -4.57 -29.31 4.87
C LEU A 133 -3.41 -29.80 4.01
N ARG A 134 -2.17 -29.68 4.49
CA ARG A 134 -0.99 -30.26 3.82
C ARG A 134 -1.05 -31.79 3.81
N GLU A 135 -1.43 -32.42 4.91
CA GLU A 135 -1.64 -33.88 4.96
C GLU A 135 -2.72 -34.32 3.96
N LEU A 136 -3.88 -33.64 3.92
CA LEU A 136 -4.95 -33.95 2.96
C LEU A 136 -4.49 -33.77 1.50
N LYS A 137 -3.67 -32.75 1.23
CA LYS A 137 -3.06 -32.53 -0.09
C LYS A 137 -2.17 -33.71 -0.49
N ASP A 138 -1.37 -34.24 0.43
CA ASP A 138 -0.50 -35.39 0.18
C ASP A 138 -1.29 -36.70 0.06
N GLU A 139 -2.35 -36.90 0.87
CA GLU A 139 -3.29 -38.02 0.76
C GLU A 139 -3.98 -38.04 -0.62
N ILE A 140 -4.41 -36.87 -1.13
CA ILE A 140 -4.99 -36.74 -2.48
C ILE A 140 -3.97 -37.16 -3.55
N ARG A 141 -2.71 -36.70 -3.46
CA ARG A 141 -1.66 -37.06 -4.42
C ARG A 141 -1.35 -38.55 -4.40
N HIS A 142 -1.31 -39.15 -3.21
CA HIS A 142 -1.08 -40.58 -3.06
C HIS A 142 -2.23 -41.39 -3.68
N ALA A 143 -3.48 -41.04 -3.38
CA ALA A 143 -4.65 -41.67 -3.99
C ALA A 143 -4.65 -41.51 -5.53
N TRP A 144 -4.26 -40.33 -6.03
CA TRP A 144 -4.16 -40.05 -7.46
C TRP A 144 -3.07 -40.92 -8.13
N GLY A 145 -1.91 -41.08 -7.49
CA GLY A 145 -0.82 -41.94 -7.94
C GLY A 145 -1.18 -43.42 -7.95
N ALA A 146 -2.03 -43.86 -7.02
CA ALA A 146 -2.57 -45.22 -6.96
C ALA A 146 -3.73 -45.49 -7.95
N ASP A 147 -4.02 -44.55 -8.87
CA ASP A 147 -5.17 -44.54 -9.78
C ASP A 147 -6.55 -44.57 -9.07
N ASP A 148 -6.61 -44.33 -7.75
CA ASP A 148 -7.86 -44.19 -6.98
C ASP A 148 -8.46 -42.79 -7.13
N ARG A 149 -9.09 -42.58 -8.28
CA ARG A 149 -9.71 -41.28 -8.65
C ARG A 149 -10.93 -40.96 -7.81
N VAL A 150 -11.65 -41.98 -7.33
CA VAL A 150 -12.85 -41.79 -6.51
C VAL A 150 -12.47 -41.25 -5.15
N THR A 151 -11.47 -41.84 -4.49
CA THR A 151 -10.96 -41.33 -3.21
C THR A 151 -10.33 -39.96 -3.37
N SER A 152 -9.56 -39.73 -4.43
CA SER A 152 -8.99 -38.41 -4.75
C SER A 152 -10.06 -37.32 -4.83
N LEU A 153 -11.15 -37.59 -5.58
CA LEU A 153 -12.28 -36.66 -5.69
C LEU A 153 -13.02 -36.47 -4.36
N LYS A 154 -13.28 -37.55 -3.61
CA LYS A 154 -13.94 -37.48 -2.29
C LYS A 154 -13.14 -36.63 -1.29
N LEU A 155 -11.82 -36.80 -1.23
CA LEU A 155 -10.94 -35.99 -0.39
C LEU A 155 -10.92 -34.53 -0.83
N SER A 156 -10.93 -34.28 -2.14
CA SER A 156 -11.00 -32.91 -2.68
C SER A 156 -12.32 -32.22 -2.34
N ILE A 157 -13.44 -32.94 -2.39
CA ILE A 157 -14.74 -32.47 -1.90
C ILE A 157 -14.65 -32.10 -0.41
N LYS A 158 -14.00 -32.92 0.42
CA LYS A 158 -13.80 -32.61 1.85
C LYS A 158 -13.01 -31.32 2.05
N VAL A 159 -11.97 -31.10 1.26
CA VAL A 159 -11.16 -29.86 1.31
C VAL A 159 -12.01 -28.64 0.91
N ALA A 160 -12.80 -28.72 -0.16
CA ALA A 160 -13.66 -27.61 -0.57
C ALA A 160 -14.77 -27.28 0.45
N LYS A 161 -15.29 -28.29 1.16
CA LYS A 161 -16.28 -28.10 2.26
C LYS A 161 -15.77 -27.26 3.42
N LEU A 162 -14.45 -27.17 3.60
CA LEU A 162 -13.86 -26.36 4.67
C LEU A 162 -14.23 -24.88 4.51
N LEU A 163 -14.41 -24.39 3.28
CA LEU A 163 -14.84 -23.03 2.99
C LEU A 163 -16.31 -22.73 3.36
N MET A 164 -17.07 -23.74 3.78
CA MET A 164 -18.41 -23.54 4.35
C MET A 164 -18.34 -23.12 5.82
N ASP A 165 -17.22 -23.33 6.51
CA ASP A 165 -17.06 -22.93 7.90
C ASP A 165 -16.60 -21.47 7.98
N ASN A 166 -17.52 -20.59 8.37
CA ASN A 166 -17.29 -19.16 8.59
C ASN A 166 -17.15 -18.80 10.09
N SER A 167 -16.99 -19.79 10.98
CA SER A 167 -16.92 -19.56 12.43
C SER A 167 -15.75 -18.67 12.87
N VAL A 168 -14.68 -18.61 12.08
CA VAL A 168 -13.54 -17.71 12.28
C VAL A 168 -13.30 -16.90 11.01
N SER A 169 -14.07 -15.81 10.84
CA SER A 169 -14.05 -14.95 9.65
C SER A 169 -12.66 -14.40 9.30
N GLU A 170 -11.85 -14.04 10.30
CA GLU A 170 -10.47 -13.56 10.10
C GLU A 170 -9.51 -14.58 9.46
N PHE A 171 -9.78 -15.87 9.62
CA PHE A 171 -8.96 -16.94 9.04
C PHE A 171 -9.42 -17.31 7.63
N TYR A 172 -10.60 -16.85 7.21
CA TYR A 172 -11.19 -17.19 5.93
C TYR A 172 -10.28 -16.88 4.72
N PRO A 173 -9.62 -15.71 4.63
CA PRO A 173 -8.71 -15.42 3.51
C PRO A 173 -7.52 -16.39 3.45
N THR A 174 -7.01 -16.81 4.61
CA THR A 174 -5.95 -17.82 4.73
C THR A 174 -6.41 -19.18 4.27
N LEU A 175 -7.57 -19.61 4.75
CA LEU A 175 -8.18 -20.87 4.39
C LEU A 175 -8.45 -20.94 2.88
N PHE A 176 -8.97 -19.86 2.30
CA PHE A 176 -9.23 -19.73 0.87
C PHE A 176 -7.99 -20.04 0.03
N ILE A 177 -6.83 -19.47 0.37
CA ILE A 177 -5.58 -19.71 -0.36
C ILE A 177 -5.19 -21.19 -0.30
N LEU A 178 -5.22 -21.79 0.89
CA LEU A 178 -4.80 -23.17 1.05
C LEU A 178 -5.73 -24.14 0.32
N VAL A 179 -7.04 -23.87 0.32
CA VAL A 179 -8.03 -24.67 -0.39
C VAL A 179 -7.86 -24.52 -1.91
N THR A 180 -7.72 -23.29 -2.41
CA THR A 180 -7.54 -23.05 -3.85
C THR A 180 -6.26 -23.67 -4.41
N GLU A 181 -5.19 -23.77 -3.62
CA GLU A 181 -3.99 -24.52 -4.04
C GLU A 181 -4.23 -26.03 -4.21
N VAL A 182 -5.12 -26.62 -3.41
CA VAL A 182 -5.54 -28.01 -3.58
C VAL A 182 -6.47 -28.14 -4.79
N MET A 183 -7.37 -27.17 -5.00
CA MET A 183 -8.26 -27.14 -6.16
C MET A 183 -7.47 -27.02 -7.47
N ASP A 184 -6.51 -26.09 -7.57
CA ASP A 184 -5.63 -25.92 -8.72
C ASP A 184 -4.87 -27.21 -9.02
N MET A 185 -4.28 -27.83 -7.99
CA MET A 185 -3.57 -29.10 -8.13
C MET A 185 -4.45 -30.22 -8.66
N LEU A 186 -5.71 -30.32 -8.19
CA LEU A 186 -6.68 -31.28 -8.75
C LEU A 186 -7.01 -30.96 -10.20
N GLY A 187 -7.24 -29.69 -10.53
CA GLY A 187 -7.52 -29.23 -11.88
C GLY A 187 -6.42 -29.63 -12.86
N ASP A 188 -5.16 -29.33 -12.52
CA ASP A 188 -3.98 -29.66 -13.31
C ASP A 188 -3.82 -31.18 -13.48
N MET A 189 -4.05 -31.95 -12.41
CA MET A 189 -4.02 -33.41 -12.46
C MET A 189 -5.09 -33.99 -13.41
N VAL A 190 -6.32 -33.47 -13.37
CA VAL A 190 -7.42 -33.88 -14.25
C VAL A 190 -7.10 -33.51 -15.70
N TRP A 191 -6.57 -32.31 -15.94
CA TRP A 191 -6.13 -31.85 -17.25
C TRP A 191 -5.08 -32.77 -17.85
N GLU A 192 -4.01 -33.08 -17.12
CA GLU A 192 -2.93 -33.96 -17.60
C GLU A 192 -3.45 -35.37 -17.92
N ARG A 193 -4.41 -35.88 -17.14
CA ARG A 193 -5.06 -37.17 -17.44
C ARG A 193 -5.84 -37.13 -18.75
N ILE A 194 -6.63 -36.08 -18.98
CA ILE A 194 -7.41 -35.95 -20.22
C ILE A 194 -6.48 -35.75 -21.41
N LYS A 195 -5.45 -34.92 -21.27
CA LYS A 195 -4.42 -34.69 -22.28
C LYS A 195 -3.69 -35.98 -22.64
N THR A 196 -3.27 -36.77 -21.64
CA THR A 196 -2.62 -38.07 -21.86
C THR A 196 -3.51 -39.02 -22.65
N LYS A 197 -4.82 -39.05 -22.36
CA LYS A 197 -5.78 -39.84 -23.14
C LYS A 197 -6.01 -39.33 -24.56
N ALA A 198 -5.79 -38.04 -24.81
CA ALA A 198 -5.87 -37.49 -26.15
C ALA A 198 -4.61 -37.79 -26.97
N GLU A 199 -3.45 -37.84 -26.33
CA GLU A 199 -2.14 -38.00 -26.99
C GLU A 199 -1.64 -39.45 -27.08
N CYS A 200 -2.11 -40.35 -26.22
CA CYS A 200 -1.62 -41.72 -26.10
C CYS A 200 -2.70 -42.78 -26.33
N ASP A 201 -2.29 -43.96 -26.78
CA ASP A 201 -3.14 -45.15 -26.90
C ASP A 201 -3.40 -45.82 -25.54
N ASN A 202 -4.25 -46.85 -25.54
CA ASN A 202 -4.59 -47.62 -24.33
C ASN A 202 -3.38 -48.33 -23.69
N ASN A 203 -2.26 -48.46 -24.40
CA ASN A 203 -1.01 -49.07 -23.92
C ASN A 203 0.02 -48.03 -23.47
N GLY A 204 -0.32 -46.73 -23.52
CA GLY A 204 0.58 -45.62 -23.17
C GLY A 204 1.54 -45.21 -24.28
N THR A 205 1.39 -45.75 -25.50
CA THR A 205 2.19 -45.35 -26.67
C THR A 205 1.69 -44.01 -27.19
N ARG A 206 2.58 -43.03 -27.37
CA ARG A 206 2.22 -41.71 -27.88
C ARG A 206 1.78 -41.80 -29.34
N ILE A 207 0.53 -41.44 -29.62
CA ILE A 207 -0.07 -41.43 -30.96
C ILE A 207 0.20 -40.08 -31.64
N CYS A 208 -0.04 -38.98 -30.94
CA CYS A 208 0.12 -37.62 -31.46
C CYS A 208 0.42 -36.64 -30.31
N SER A 209 0.75 -35.39 -30.64
CA SER A 209 0.86 -34.29 -29.67
C SER A 209 -0.22 -33.27 -29.98
N LEU A 210 -0.98 -32.85 -28.98
CA LEU A 210 -1.96 -31.78 -29.19
C LEU A 210 -1.22 -30.46 -29.46
N PRO A 211 -1.62 -29.67 -30.48
CA PRO A 211 -1.09 -28.33 -30.67
C PRO A 211 -1.33 -27.45 -29.45
N ASP A 212 -0.46 -26.46 -29.19
CA ASP A 212 -0.63 -25.52 -28.06
C ASP A 212 -2.00 -24.82 -28.07
N TYR A 213 -2.52 -24.58 -29.28
CA TYR A 213 -3.83 -23.97 -29.55
C TYR A 213 -4.85 -24.94 -30.19
N PHE A 214 -4.85 -26.22 -29.78
CA PHE A 214 -5.84 -27.21 -30.20
C PHE A 214 -7.29 -26.75 -29.95
N GLN A 215 -8.19 -27.16 -30.85
CA GLN A 215 -9.65 -27.01 -30.78
C GLN A 215 -10.29 -28.33 -30.36
N SER A 216 -11.55 -28.30 -29.93
CA SER A 216 -12.31 -29.51 -29.55
C SER A 216 -12.32 -30.55 -30.68
N CYS A 217 -12.36 -30.14 -31.95
CA CYS A 217 -12.31 -31.07 -33.08
C CYS A 217 -11.01 -31.90 -33.17
N ASP A 218 -9.91 -31.42 -32.58
CA ASP A 218 -8.61 -32.11 -32.56
C ASP A 218 -8.54 -33.21 -31.48
N VAL A 219 -9.54 -33.30 -30.60
CA VAL A 219 -9.57 -34.20 -29.44
C VAL A 219 -10.34 -35.48 -29.76
N CYS A 220 -9.76 -36.64 -29.46
CA CYS A 220 -10.40 -37.94 -29.68
C CYS A 220 -11.65 -38.16 -28.80
N SER A 221 -12.54 -39.05 -29.24
CA SER A 221 -13.79 -39.37 -28.53
C SER A 221 -13.57 -39.81 -27.08
N ASP A 222 -12.54 -40.62 -26.85
CA ASP A 222 -12.29 -41.24 -25.54
C ASP A 222 -11.83 -40.20 -24.50
N ALA A 223 -11.04 -39.21 -24.94
CA ALA A 223 -10.64 -38.08 -24.12
C ALA A 223 -11.84 -37.15 -23.85
N LYS A 224 -12.68 -36.89 -24.86
CA LYS A 224 -13.94 -36.12 -24.70
C LYS A 224 -14.89 -36.78 -23.69
N GLU A 225 -15.13 -38.07 -23.83
CA GLU A 225 -15.99 -38.81 -22.90
C GLU A 225 -15.42 -38.78 -21.48
N THR A 226 -14.09 -38.94 -21.35
CA THR A 226 -13.42 -38.83 -20.04
C THR A 226 -13.60 -37.43 -19.43
N CYS A 227 -13.45 -36.38 -20.23
CA CYS A 227 -13.66 -35.00 -19.79
C CYS A 227 -15.12 -34.76 -19.37
N TYR A 228 -16.08 -35.15 -20.20
CA TYR A 228 -17.51 -35.04 -19.92
C TYR A 228 -17.89 -35.76 -18.62
N ASN A 229 -17.37 -36.98 -18.42
CA ASN A 229 -17.60 -37.75 -17.21
C ASN A 229 -17.09 -37.04 -15.94
N TRP A 230 -16.00 -36.27 -16.01
CA TRP A 230 -15.54 -35.45 -14.88
C TRP A 230 -16.53 -34.33 -14.54
N PHE A 231 -17.02 -33.61 -15.56
CA PHE A 231 -18.06 -32.59 -15.36
C PHE A 231 -19.35 -33.17 -14.81
N CYS A 232 -19.81 -34.34 -15.28
CA CYS A 232 -20.99 -35.02 -14.73
C CYS A 232 -20.80 -35.45 -13.27
N LYS A 233 -19.64 -36.01 -12.93
CA LYS A 233 -19.32 -36.42 -11.54
C LYS A 233 -19.29 -35.22 -10.60
N ILE A 234 -18.68 -34.11 -11.00
CA ILE A 234 -18.68 -32.88 -10.21
C ILE A 234 -20.09 -32.27 -10.14
N GLY A 235 -20.82 -32.27 -11.26
CA GLY A 235 -22.21 -31.81 -11.33
C GLY A 235 -23.17 -32.59 -10.41
N SER A 236 -22.84 -33.85 -10.08
CA SER A 236 -23.63 -34.69 -9.16
C SER A 236 -23.45 -34.35 -7.67
N ILE A 237 -22.50 -33.47 -7.32
CA ILE A 237 -22.28 -33.04 -5.93
C ILE A 237 -23.48 -32.23 -5.45
N HIS A 238 -24.05 -32.63 -4.31
CA HIS A 238 -25.25 -32.01 -3.75
C HIS A 238 -25.01 -30.63 -3.15
N GLU A 239 -23.87 -30.42 -2.49
CA GLU A 239 -23.55 -29.14 -1.86
C GLU A 239 -23.04 -28.12 -2.89
N LEU A 240 -23.63 -26.92 -2.86
CA LEU A 240 -23.38 -25.89 -3.87
C LEU A 240 -21.93 -25.39 -3.86
N LEU A 241 -21.39 -25.03 -2.69
CA LEU A 241 -20.04 -24.44 -2.59
C LEU A 241 -18.94 -25.40 -3.08
N PRO A 242 -18.85 -26.66 -2.59
CA PRO A 242 -17.86 -27.61 -3.10
C PRO A 242 -18.02 -27.89 -4.60
N ARG A 243 -19.26 -27.97 -5.08
CA ARG A 243 -19.55 -28.17 -6.52
C ARG A 243 -18.95 -27.03 -7.34
N ILE A 244 -19.20 -25.77 -6.96
CA ILE A 244 -18.69 -24.61 -7.69
C ILE A 244 -17.15 -24.61 -7.73
N TYR A 245 -16.48 -24.79 -6.59
CA TYR A 245 -15.01 -24.79 -6.54
C TYR A 245 -14.37 -25.89 -7.38
N LEU A 246 -14.93 -27.11 -7.34
CA LEU A 246 -14.43 -28.22 -8.14
C LEU A 246 -14.69 -28.01 -9.63
N GLU A 247 -15.85 -27.46 -9.99
CA GLU A 247 -16.17 -27.14 -11.38
C GLU A 247 -15.26 -26.04 -11.92
N LEU A 248 -14.96 -25.01 -11.12
CA LEU A 248 -13.99 -23.96 -11.44
C LEU A 248 -12.58 -24.52 -11.62
N ALA A 249 -12.14 -25.44 -10.74
CA ALA A 249 -10.84 -26.08 -10.83
C ALA A 249 -10.62 -26.80 -12.17
N ILE A 250 -11.65 -27.50 -12.66
CA ILE A 250 -11.59 -28.21 -13.95
C ILE A 250 -12.13 -27.36 -15.11
N LEU A 251 -12.46 -26.09 -14.91
CA LEU A 251 -13.13 -25.28 -15.92
C LEU A 251 -12.32 -25.20 -17.22
N HIS A 252 -11.01 -25.04 -17.12
CA HIS A 252 -10.11 -25.04 -18.27
C HIS A 252 -10.15 -26.35 -19.08
N CYS A 253 -10.50 -27.48 -18.46
CA CYS A 253 -10.72 -28.75 -19.16
C CYS A 253 -11.93 -28.69 -20.11
N SER A 254 -12.84 -27.71 -19.99
CA SER A 254 -13.95 -27.55 -20.93
C SER A 254 -13.49 -27.38 -22.37
N ARG A 255 -12.24 -26.92 -22.57
CA ARG A 255 -11.59 -26.81 -23.88
C ARG A 255 -11.51 -28.13 -24.64
N PHE A 256 -11.47 -29.27 -23.95
CA PHE A 256 -11.52 -30.58 -24.60
C PHE A 256 -12.90 -30.90 -25.19
N LEU A 257 -13.96 -30.25 -24.68
CA LEU A 257 -15.34 -30.49 -25.09
C LEU A 257 -15.81 -29.44 -26.09
N ASN A 258 -15.63 -28.16 -25.77
CA ASN A 258 -16.19 -27.02 -26.52
C ASN A 258 -15.16 -25.90 -26.65
N ASP A 259 -15.18 -25.20 -27.78
CA ASP A 259 -14.24 -24.09 -28.06
C ASP A 259 -14.65 -22.76 -27.39
N GLN A 260 -15.88 -22.66 -26.86
CA GLN A 260 -16.42 -21.46 -26.23
C GLN A 260 -16.97 -21.78 -24.83
N PRO A 261 -16.29 -21.35 -23.75
CA PRO A 261 -16.69 -21.67 -22.38
C PRO A 261 -17.66 -20.65 -21.74
N PHE A 262 -18.14 -19.65 -22.49
CA PHE A 262 -18.91 -18.52 -21.95
C PHE A 262 -20.19 -18.93 -21.22
N ASP A 263 -20.92 -19.91 -21.73
CA ASP A 263 -22.16 -20.40 -21.09
C ASP A 263 -21.89 -21.02 -19.72
N SER A 264 -20.74 -21.70 -19.57
CA SER A 264 -20.33 -22.29 -18.30
C SER A 264 -19.94 -21.22 -17.28
N LEU A 265 -19.21 -20.19 -17.72
CA LEU A 265 -18.86 -19.03 -16.90
C LEU A 265 -20.12 -18.27 -16.44
N HIS A 266 -21.05 -18.01 -17.36
CA HIS A 266 -22.29 -17.32 -17.03
C HIS A 266 -23.13 -18.11 -16.02
N ARG A 267 -23.29 -19.43 -16.24
CA ARG A 267 -23.99 -20.31 -15.29
C ARG A 267 -23.33 -20.29 -13.92
N LEU A 268 -22.00 -20.44 -13.84
CA LEU A 268 -21.28 -20.42 -12.57
C LEU A 268 -21.41 -19.09 -11.84
N THR A 269 -21.37 -17.98 -12.59
CA THR A 269 -21.60 -16.63 -12.05
C THR A 269 -22.99 -16.51 -11.40
N MET A 270 -24.03 -17.05 -12.05
CA MET A 270 -25.39 -17.09 -11.52
C MET A 270 -25.52 -18.03 -10.31
N MET A 271 -24.88 -19.20 -10.32
CA MET A 271 -24.88 -20.14 -9.20
C MET A 271 -24.31 -19.53 -7.92
N MET A 272 -23.29 -18.66 -8.04
CA MET A 272 -22.70 -17.97 -6.88
C MET A 272 -23.67 -17.05 -6.14
N ARG A 273 -24.77 -16.60 -6.77
CA ARG A 273 -25.83 -15.84 -6.07
C ARG A 273 -26.57 -16.69 -5.02
N GLY A 274 -26.51 -18.02 -5.13
CA GLY A 274 -27.03 -18.93 -4.13
C GLY A 274 -26.16 -19.06 -2.88
N LEU A 275 -24.98 -18.43 -2.84
CA LEU A 275 -24.11 -18.41 -1.67
C LEU A 275 -24.54 -17.28 -0.73
N ALA A 276 -25.15 -17.65 0.40
CA ALA A 276 -25.69 -16.69 1.37
C ALA A 276 -24.60 -15.95 2.18
N ASP A 277 -23.47 -16.61 2.44
CA ASP A 277 -22.38 -16.02 3.21
C ASP A 277 -21.58 -15.02 2.33
N PRO A 278 -21.41 -13.75 2.77
CA PRO A 278 -20.70 -12.72 1.99
C PRO A 278 -19.25 -13.08 1.66
N LEU A 279 -18.52 -13.70 2.59
CA LEU A 279 -17.11 -14.07 2.38
C LEU A 279 -17.01 -15.22 1.40
N ALA A 280 -17.81 -16.27 1.57
CA ALA A 280 -17.85 -17.39 0.65
C ALA A 280 -18.24 -16.98 -0.76
N SER A 281 -19.23 -16.09 -0.91
CA SER A 281 -19.62 -15.52 -2.19
C SER A 281 -18.47 -14.71 -2.82
N ALA A 282 -17.84 -13.83 -2.04
CA ALA A 282 -16.77 -12.95 -2.49
C ALA A 282 -15.53 -13.71 -2.98
N TYR A 283 -14.99 -14.60 -2.16
CA TYR A 283 -13.77 -15.33 -2.48
C TYR A 283 -14.00 -16.40 -3.55
N CYS A 284 -15.21 -16.95 -3.66
CA CYS A 284 -15.57 -17.81 -4.79
C CYS A 284 -15.48 -17.04 -6.13
N ARG A 285 -15.89 -15.77 -6.17
CA ARG A 285 -15.75 -14.90 -7.34
C ARG A 285 -14.29 -14.58 -7.65
N VAL A 286 -13.45 -14.39 -6.63
CA VAL A 286 -11.99 -14.23 -6.79
C VAL A 286 -11.39 -15.45 -7.48
N TYR A 287 -11.73 -16.65 -7.02
CA TYR A 287 -11.25 -17.89 -7.63
C TYR A 287 -11.79 -18.08 -9.05
N MET A 288 -13.04 -17.69 -9.31
CA MET A 288 -13.57 -17.69 -10.68
C MET A 288 -12.81 -16.75 -11.61
N ALA A 289 -12.53 -15.52 -11.17
CA ALA A 289 -11.70 -14.59 -11.95
C ALA A 289 -10.32 -15.18 -12.23
N HIS A 290 -9.70 -15.86 -11.26
CA HIS A 290 -8.44 -16.58 -11.47
C HIS A 290 -8.57 -17.70 -12.52
N CYS A 291 -9.56 -18.58 -12.38
CA CYS A 291 -9.76 -19.72 -13.28
C CYS A 291 -10.11 -19.27 -14.70
N ALA A 292 -10.91 -18.21 -14.83
CA ALA A 292 -11.36 -17.67 -16.10
C ALA A 292 -10.21 -17.03 -16.92
N LEU A 293 -9.15 -16.54 -16.28
CA LEU A 293 -7.95 -16.04 -16.98
C LEU A 293 -7.24 -17.13 -17.80
N ARG A 294 -7.48 -18.42 -17.49
CA ARG A 294 -6.95 -19.55 -18.26
C ARG A 294 -7.79 -19.87 -19.50
N LEU A 295 -8.96 -19.25 -19.66
CA LEU A 295 -9.88 -19.46 -20.78
C LEU A 295 -9.60 -18.50 -21.94
N ARG A 296 -9.92 -18.94 -23.15
CA ARG A 296 -9.89 -18.12 -24.36
C ARG A 296 -11.18 -18.35 -25.17
N PRO A 297 -11.78 -17.31 -25.78
CA PRO A 297 -11.43 -15.89 -25.72
C PRO A 297 -11.68 -15.25 -24.34
N TYR A 298 -11.09 -14.08 -24.09
CA TYR A 298 -11.34 -13.31 -22.86
C TYR A 298 -12.70 -12.60 -22.93
N ASP A 299 -13.52 -12.73 -21.88
CA ASP A 299 -14.79 -12.01 -21.71
C ASP A 299 -14.81 -11.35 -20.32
N ILE A 300 -15.17 -10.08 -20.26
CA ILE A 300 -15.27 -9.33 -19.00
C ILE A 300 -16.70 -9.30 -18.44
N GLY A 301 -17.70 -9.76 -19.17
CA GLY A 301 -19.12 -9.66 -18.76
C GLY A 301 -19.40 -10.36 -17.43
N TYR A 302 -18.72 -11.47 -17.15
CA TYR A 302 -18.83 -12.16 -15.86
C TYR A 302 -18.23 -11.33 -14.70
N LEU A 303 -17.16 -10.56 -14.93
CA LEU A 303 -16.53 -9.69 -13.93
C LEU A 303 -17.43 -8.49 -13.61
N ILE A 304 -18.04 -7.87 -14.62
CA ILE A 304 -19.04 -6.80 -14.44
C ILE A 304 -20.22 -7.32 -13.60
N THR A 305 -20.68 -8.54 -13.89
CA THR A 305 -21.75 -9.18 -13.11
C THR A 305 -21.31 -9.44 -11.66
N CYS A 306 -20.08 -9.93 -11.45
CA CYS A 306 -19.53 -10.11 -10.09
C CYS A 306 -19.49 -8.79 -9.34
N PHE A 307 -19.05 -7.71 -9.99
CA PHE A 307 -19.01 -6.37 -9.40
C PHE A 307 -20.40 -5.88 -8.99
N ARG A 308 -21.41 -6.02 -9.86
CA ARG A 308 -22.80 -5.66 -9.52
C ARG A 308 -23.29 -6.44 -8.30
N ASP A 309 -23.00 -7.74 -8.23
CA ASP A 309 -23.34 -8.58 -7.08
C ASP A 309 -22.58 -8.12 -5.81
N PHE A 310 -21.30 -7.73 -5.90
CA PHE A 310 -20.55 -7.13 -4.78
C PHE A 310 -21.18 -5.84 -4.28
N LYS A 311 -21.61 -4.95 -5.18
CA LYS A 311 -22.28 -3.69 -4.81
C LYS A 311 -23.54 -3.96 -3.99
N ILE A 312 -24.32 -5.00 -4.34
CA ILE A 312 -25.50 -5.44 -3.59
C ILE A 312 -25.10 -5.98 -2.21
N ILE A 313 -24.11 -6.89 -2.16
CA ILE A 313 -23.62 -7.46 -0.89
C ILE A 313 -23.15 -6.36 0.07
N LEU A 314 -22.34 -5.43 -0.42
CA LEU A 314 -21.83 -4.32 0.39
C LEU A 314 -22.92 -3.34 0.80
N SER A 315 -23.87 -3.06 -0.10
CA SER A 315 -25.02 -2.20 0.22
C SER A 315 -25.88 -2.79 1.33
N ASN A 316 -26.12 -4.10 1.31
CA ASN A 316 -26.84 -4.78 2.40
C ASN A 316 -26.07 -4.64 3.72
N ILE A 317 -24.76 -4.90 3.74
CA ILE A 317 -23.94 -4.75 4.95
C ILE A 317 -23.96 -3.31 5.48
N ILE A 318 -23.85 -2.30 4.60
CA ILE A 318 -23.73 -0.89 5.00
C ILE A 318 -25.08 -0.30 5.45
N PHE A 319 -26.17 -0.61 4.73
CA PHE A 319 -27.49 0.00 4.93
C PHE A 319 -28.46 -0.88 5.73
N GLU A 320 -28.01 -2.03 6.27
CA GLU A 320 -28.78 -2.81 7.24
C GLU A 320 -29.11 -1.97 8.50
N ASN A 321 -30.42 -1.80 8.76
CA ASN A 321 -30.96 -1.03 9.88
C ASN A 321 -30.81 -1.79 11.22
N ASP A 322 -29.63 -1.77 11.81
CA ASP A 322 -29.41 -2.36 13.14
C ASP A 322 -29.77 -1.37 14.25
N ALA A 323 -31.05 -1.29 14.59
CA ALA A 323 -31.55 -0.49 15.71
C ALA A 323 -31.09 -0.99 17.11
N LYS A 324 -30.28 -2.05 17.23
CA LYS A 324 -29.97 -2.71 18.51
C LYS A 324 -28.62 -3.44 18.55
N SER A 325 -27.48 -2.74 18.59
CA SER A 325 -26.29 -3.07 19.42
C SER A 325 -25.07 -2.24 19.03
N GLY A 326 -24.29 -1.76 20.01
CA GLY A 326 -23.05 -1.01 19.78
C GLY A 326 -21.92 -1.83 19.12
N ASN A 327 -22.00 -3.17 19.16
CA ASN A 327 -21.00 -4.07 18.55
C ASN A 327 -21.24 -4.30 17.04
N SER A 328 -22.33 -3.79 16.45
CA SER A 328 -22.64 -4.00 15.02
C SER A 328 -21.69 -3.24 14.09
N LEU A 329 -21.27 -2.02 14.43
CA LEU A 329 -20.46 -1.19 13.53
C LEU A 329 -19.04 -1.75 13.31
N GLU A 330 -18.34 -2.12 14.38
CA GLU A 330 -16.98 -2.68 14.28
C GLU A 330 -16.96 -4.05 13.59
N ASN A 331 -17.97 -4.89 13.83
CA ASN A 331 -18.14 -6.15 13.12
C ASN A 331 -18.35 -5.93 11.62
N ARG A 332 -19.12 -4.91 11.23
CA ARG A 332 -19.33 -4.56 9.81
C ARG A 332 -18.06 -4.02 9.16
N LYS A 333 -17.31 -3.15 9.84
CA LYS A 333 -16.01 -2.68 9.35
C LYS A 333 -15.03 -3.84 9.16
N GLN A 334 -14.97 -4.75 10.12
CA GLN A 334 -14.13 -5.94 10.04
C GLN A 334 -14.54 -6.83 8.85
N LEU A 335 -15.84 -7.06 8.64
CA LEU A 335 -16.34 -7.81 7.49
C LEU A 335 -15.98 -7.13 6.16
N ILE A 336 -16.13 -5.81 6.07
CA ILE A 336 -15.72 -5.03 4.88
C ILE A 336 -14.22 -5.17 4.62
N GLY A 337 -13.37 -5.08 5.65
CA GLY A 337 -11.93 -5.29 5.53
C GLY A 337 -11.54 -6.72 5.09
N LEU A 338 -12.38 -7.73 5.39
CA LEU A 338 -12.20 -9.10 4.90
C LEU A 338 -12.66 -9.28 3.44
N LEU A 339 -13.61 -8.45 2.98
CA LEU A 339 -14.12 -8.45 1.61
C LEU A 339 -13.26 -7.60 0.65
N GLU A 340 -12.58 -6.59 1.17
CA GLU A 340 -11.73 -5.66 0.42
C GLU A 340 -10.78 -6.34 -0.58
N PRO A 341 -9.99 -7.37 -0.21
CA PRO A 341 -9.06 -7.99 -1.18
C PRO A 341 -9.80 -8.64 -2.37
N ALA A 342 -11.05 -9.07 -2.17
CA ALA A 342 -11.86 -9.61 -3.27
C ALA A 342 -12.33 -8.50 -4.22
N ILE A 343 -12.66 -7.32 -3.70
CA ILE A 343 -13.05 -6.15 -4.50
C ILE A 343 -11.85 -5.66 -5.30
N GLU A 344 -10.70 -5.46 -4.65
CA GLU A 344 -9.43 -5.07 -5.25
C GLU A 344 -9.06 -6.00 -6.42
N TRP A 345 -9.04 -7.32 -6.18
CA TRP A 345 -8.68 -8.30 -7.20
C TRP A 345 -9.62 -8.28 -8.41
N ILE A 346 -10.93 -8.12 -8.18
CA ILE A 346 -11.92 -8.09 -9.25
C ILE A 346 -11.81 -6.79 -10.06
N MET A 347 -11.61 -5.64 -9.41
CA MET A 347 -11.32 -4.37 -10.10
C MET A 347 -10.07 -4.49 -10.97
N LYS A 348 -9.00 -5.03 -10.41
CA LYS A 348 -7.76 -5.29 -11.17
C LYS A 348 -8.02 -6.18 -12.38
N CYS A 349 -8.81 -7.25 -12.25
CA CYS A 349 -9.15 -8.11 -13.38
C CYS A 349 -10.00 -7.39 -14.45
N ILE A 350 -10.89 -6.47 -14.05
CA ILE A 350 -11.72 -5.68 -14.97
C ILE A 350 -10.87 -4.75 -15.83
N PHE A 351 -9.91 -4.02 -15.25
CA PHE A 351 -9.15 -2.98 -15.96
C PHE A 351 -7.86 -3.47 -16.61
N LYS A 352 -7.40 -4.68 -16.28
CA LYS A 352 -6.17 -5.25 -16.83
C LYS A 352 -6.33 -5.97 -18.17
N GLY A 353 -7.56 -6.34 -18.54
CA GLY A 353 -7.89 -7.09 -19.76
C GLY A 353 -8.68 -6.39 -20.89
N PRO A 354 -9.25 -5.18 -20.76
CA PRO A 354 -10.07 -4.58 -21.81
C PRO A 354 -9.19 -3.91 -22.89
N CYS A 355 -9.64 -4.00 -24.15
CA CYS A 355 -9.24 -3.03 -25.19
C CYS A 355 -9.83 -1.66 -24.80
N GLU A 356 -9.16 -0.54 -25.11
CA GLU A 356 -9.62 0.83 -24.81
C GLU A 356 -11.13 1.05 -25.06
N ARG A 357 -11.71 0.41 -26.09
CA ARG A 357 -13.14 0.49 -26.43
C ARG A 357 -14.11 -0.12 -25.42
N GLN A 358 -13.69 -1.10 -24.63
CA GLN A 358 -14.52 -1.71 -23.58
C GLN A 358 -14.44 -0.93 -22.26
N ILE A 359 -13.44 -0.05 -22.12
CA ILE A 359 -13.28 0.74 -20.90
C ILE A 359 -14.44 1.73 -20.77
N GLU A 360 -14.87 2.37 -21.85
CA GLU A 360 -16.03 3.28 -21.83
C GLU A 360 -17.33 2.59 -21.38
N ASP A 361 -17.62 1.39 -21.93
CA ASP A 361 -18.79 0.59 -21.52
C ASP A 361 -18.74 0.21 -20.03
N VAL A 362 -17.54 -0.11 -19.54
CA VAL A 362 -17.29 -0.41 -18.14
C VAL A 362 -17.45 0.85 -17.28
N LEU A 363 -16.90 1.99 -17.68
CA LEU A 363 -17.01 3.27 -16.97
C LEU A 363 -18.48 3.70 -16.80
N MET A 364 -19.31 3.49 -17.81
CA MET A 364 -20.75 3.74 -17.75
C MET A 364 -21.44 2.90 -16.66
N GLU A 365 -21.02 1.66 -16.45
CA GLU A 365 -21.52 0.81 -15.36
C GLU A 365 -21.12 1.30 -13.97
N PHE A 366 -20.00 2.02 -13.87
CA PHE A 366 -19.57 2.70 -12.66
C PHE A 366 -20.17 4.10 -12.50
N GLY A 367 -20.93 4.58 -13.51
CA GLY A 367 -21.58 5.89 -13.52
C GLY A 367 -20.69 7.04 -13.98
N LEU A 368 -19.61 6.75 -14.71
CA LEU A 368 -18.74 7.72 -15.37
C LEU A 368 -19.13 7.78 -16.87
N GLY A 369 -19.44 8.98 -17.39
CA GLY A 369 -19.89 9.20 -18.78
C GLY A 369 -21.39 9.45 -18.99
N THR A 370 -22.21 9.47 -17.93
CA THR A 370 -23.65 9.83 -18.02
C THR A 370 -23.89 11.34 -17.92
N THR A 371 -24.78 11.88 -18.76
CA THR A 371 -25.08 13.32 -18.79
C THR A 371 -25.54 13.86 -17.42
N PRO A 372 -25.18 15.11 -17.05
CA PRO A 372 -25.39 15.68 -15.71
C PRO A 372 -26.83 15.66 -15.17
N SER A 373 -27.83 15.55 -16.05
CA SER A 373 -29.24 15.61 -15.69
C SER A 373 -29.77 14.32 -15.04
N ASP A 374 -29.08 13.18 -15.17
CA ASP A 374 -29.47 11.91 -14.55
C ASP A 374 -28.65 11.58 -13.28
N LEU A 375 -27.67 12.43 -12.94
CA LEU A 375 -26.76 12.25 -11.78
C LEU A 375 -27.44 12.54 -10.43
N CYS A 376 -28.59 13.22 -10.44
CA CYS A 376 -29.31 13.62 -9.24
C CYS A 376 -30.27 12.51 -8.78
N GLY A 377 -29.74 11.50 -8.08
CA GLY A 377 -30.57 10.64 -7.23
C GLY A 377 -30.10 9.21 -6.97
N ASN A 378 -29.31 8.60 -7.86
CA ASN A 378 -29.08 7.14 -7.84
C ASN A 378 -27.62 6.67 -7.63
N LEU A 379 -26.63 7.57 -7.55
CA LEU A 379 -25.22 7.20 -7.47
C LEU A 379 -24.66 7.22 -6.03
N LYS A 380 -25.26 6.44 -5.13
CA LYS A 380 -24.56 6.06 -3.88
C LYS A 380 -23.60 4.93 -4.18
N CYS A 381 -22.44 5.26 -4.73
CA CYS A 381 -21.33 4.32 -4.82
C CYS A 381 -20.65 4.19 -3.45
N ILE A 382 -20.11 3.00 -3.19
CA ILE A 382 -19.56 2.66 -1.88
C ILE A 382 -18.09 3.07 -1.86
N SER A 383 -17.65 3.84 -0.86
CA SER A 383 -16.30 4.46 -0.81
C SER A 383 -15.15 3.49 -1.17
N ILE A 384 -15.13 2.27 -0.62
CA ILE A 384 -14.08 1.27 -0.95
C ILE A 384 -14.07 0.84 -2.43
N VAL A 385 -15.23 0.81 -3.08
CA VAL A 385 -15.34 0.53 -4.51
C VAL A 385 -14.77 1.68 -5.33
N VAL A 386 -15.07 2.92 -4.92
CA VAL A 386 -14.54 4.13 -5.56
C VAL A 386 -13.02 4.17 -5.46
N HIS A 387 -12.48 3.79 -4.29
CA HIS A 387 -11.04 3.73 -4.06
C HIS A 387 -10.34 2.83 -5.09
N HIS A 388 -10.72 1.55 -5.16
CA HIS A 388 -10.09 0.60 -6.07
C HIS A 388 -10.41 0.86 -7.54
N LEU A 389 -11.53 1.55 -7.84
CA LEU A 389 -11.80 2.05 -9.19
C LEU A 389 -10.75 3.10 -9.59
N ILE A 390 -10.52 4.13 -8.76
CA ILE A 390 -9.52 5.17 -9.05
C ILE A 390 -8.11 4.59 -9.08
N GLU A 391 -7.81 3.63 -8.20
CA GLU A 391 -6.50 2.98 -8.10
C GLU A 391 -6.12 2.26 -9.41
N GLU A 392 -7.05 1.48 -9.96
CA GLU A 392 -6.84 0.66 -11.15
C GLU A 392 -6.98 1.43 -12.46
N LEU A 393 -7.67 2.58 -12.48
CA LEU A 393 -7.81 3.40 -13.68
C LEU A 393 -6.48 4.07 -14.06
N PRO A 394 -6.13 4.13 -15.37
CA PRO A 394 -5.06 4.98 -15.87
C PRO A 394 -5.29 6.44 -15.51
N ALA A 395 -4.21 7.15 -15.17
CA ALA A 395 -4.29 8.50 -14.67
C ALA A 395 -4.90 9.47 -15.70
N GLU A 396 -4.68 9.25 -17.00
CA GLU A 396 -5.26 10.03 -18.10
C GLU A 396 -6.79 9.92 -18.15
N ILE A 397 -7.33 8.73 -17.87
CA ILE A 397 -8.78 8.49 -17.81
C ILE A 397 -9.37 9.15 -16.57
N VAL A 398 -8.69 9.03 -15.42
CA VAL A 398 -9.09 9.71 -14.19
C VAL A 398 -9.14 11.22 -14.40
N CYS A 399 -8.13 11.80 -15.03
CA CYS A 399 -8.08 13.22 -15.34
C CYS A 399 -9.22 13.66 -16.27
N SER A 400 -9.59 12.82 -17.25
CA SER A 400 -10.66 13.12 -18.21
C SER A 400 -12.06 13.11 -17.56
N HIS A 401 -12.26 12.34 -16.49
CA HIS A 401 -13.53 12.20 -15.77
C HIS A 401 -13.50 12.81 -14.36
N VAL A 402 -12.52 13.65 -14.05
CA VAL A 402 -12.23 14.13 -12.68
C VAL A 402 -13.43 14.77 -11.98
N LEU A 403 -14.22 15.60 -12.66
CA LEU A 403 -15.40 16.26 -12.07
C LEU A 403 -16.52 15.28 -11.72
N GLU A 404 -16.67 14.21 -12.52
CA GLU A 404 -17.62 13.13 -12.22
C GLU A 404 -17.13 12.32 -11.02
N ILE A 405 -15.81 12.04 -10.97
CA ILE A 405 -15.17 11.33 -9.86
C ILE A 405 -15.28 12.12 -8.56
N ILE A 406 -15.09 13.44 -8.56
CA ILE A 406 -15.27 14.29 -7.36
C ILE A 406 -16.68 14.12 -6.79
N LYS A 407 -17.71 14.27 -7.63
CA LYS A 407 -19.12 14.07 -7.22
C LYS A 407 -19.39 12.65 -6.72
N LEU A 408 -18.74 11.66 -7.32
CA LEU A 408 -18.83 10.26 -6.93
C LEU A 408 -18.22 10.05 -5.54
N ILE A 409 -17.06 10.66 -5.25
CA ILE A 409 -16.42 10.63 -3.93
C ILE A 409 -17.30 11.35 -2.89
N GLU A 410 -17.83 12.54 -3.20
CA GLU A 410 -18.75 13.29 -2.33
C GLU A 410 -19.98 12.45 -1.94
N GLY A 411 -20.56 11.75 -2.92
CA GLY A 411 -21.73 10.87 -2.71
C GLY A 411 -21.45 9.56 -1.96
N SER A 412 -20.18 9.23 -1.68
CA SER A 412 -19.75 7.93 -1.17
C SER A 412 -19.53 7.83 0.35
N ASN A 413 -19.92 8.85 1.12
CA ASN A 413 -19.69 8.88 2.57
C ASN A 413 -20.28 7.64 3.28
N GLY A 414 -19.44 6.85 3.94
CA GLY A 414 -19.87 5.62 4.59
C GLY A 414 -18.79 4.94 5.41
N ILE A 415 -19.16 3.85 6.08
CA ILE A 415 -18.32 3.14 7.06
C ILE A 415 -17.17 2.33 6.45
N SER A 416 -17.09 2.24 5.12
CA SER A 416 -16.11 1.41 4.43
C SER A 416 -14.73 2.06 4.45
N TYR A 417 -14.57 3.17 3.75
CA TYR A 417 -13.35 3.97 3.66
C TYR A 417 -13.66 5.44 3.96
N ASP A 418 -12.73 6.14 4.62
CA ASP A 418 -12.81 7.58 4.79
C ASP A 418 -12.68 8.29 3.42
N GLN A 419 -13.50 9.32 3.20
CA GLN A 419 -13.49 10.09 1.95
C GLN A 419 -12.12 10.73 1.69
N SER A 420 -11.38 11.07 2.76
CA SER A 420 -10.02 11.61 2.65
C SER A 420 -9.07 10.69 1.89
N LEU A 421 -9.24 9.37 1.97
CA LEU A 421 -8.39 8.40 1.27
C LEU A 421 -8.62 8.45 -0.24
N ASN A 422 -9.88 8.64 -0.67
CA ASN A 422 -10.22 8.71 -2.10
C ASN A 422 -9.77 10.04 -2.70
N PHE A 423 -9.96 11.16 -2.00
CA PHE A 423 -9.46 12.45 -2.46
C PHE A 423 -7.92 12.48 -2.51
N ARG A 424 -7.25 11.88 -1.51
CA ARG A 424 -5.79 11.73 -1.51
C ARG A 424 -5.30 10.93 -2.72
N LEU A 425 -5.93 9.79 -3.01
CA LEU A 425 -5.59 8.96 -4.17
C LEU A 425 -5.82 9.71 -5.49
N LEU A 426 -6.93 10.45 -5.59
CA LEU A 426 -7.20 11.31 -6.74
C LEU A 426 -6.09 12.36 -6.94
N GLY A 427 -5.62 12.99 -5.86
CA GLY A 427 -4.50 13.94 -5.91
C GLY A 427 -3.23 13.32 -6.48
N PHE A 428 -2.88 12.09 -6.07
CA PHE A 428 -1.73 11.38 -6.63
C PHE A 428 -1.89 11.06 -8.13
N LYS A 429 -3.07 10.62 -8.57
CA LYS A 429 -3.34 10.38 -10.00
C LYS A 429 -3.26 11.66 -10.84
N LEU A 430 -3.76 12.78 -10.32
CA LEU A 430 -3.67 14.07 -11.01
C LEU A 430 -2.22 14.57 -11.10
N TYR A 431 -1.41 14.31 -10.08
CA TYR A 431 0.02 14.64 -10.10
C TYR A 431 0.79 13.88 -11.18
N GLU A 432 0.39 12.64 -11.53
CA GLU A 432 1.02 11.86 -12.61
C GLU A 432 0.82 12.47 -14.00
N VAL A 433 -0.38 13.01 -14.29
CA VAL A 433 -0.74 13.55 -15.62
C VAL A 433 -0.35 15.01 -15.78
N ARG A 434 -0.38 15.79 -14.68
CA ARG A 434 -0.18 17.26 -14.66
C ARG A 434 -1.19 17.99 -15.56
N PRO A 435 -2.47 18.07 -15.14
CA PRO A 435 -3.47 18.85 -15.88
C PRO A 435 -3.08 20.34 -15.93
N GLU A 436 -3.23 20.96 -17.10
CA GLU A 436 -2.92 22.38 -17.32
C GLU A 436 -4.20 23.21 -17.58
N GLY A 437 -4.18 24.49 -17.21
CA GLY A 437 -5.19 25.47 -17.60
C GLY A 437 -6.37 25.66 -16.62
N GLU A 438 -7.47 26.23 -17.11
CA GLU A 438 -8.65 26.64 -16.32
C GLU A 438 -9.35 25.46 -15.60
N LEU A 439 -9.23 24.25 -16.15
CA LEU A 439 -9.78 23.04 -15.54
C LEU A 439 -9.12 22.73 -14.19
N LEU A 440 -7.82 22.97 -14.04
CA LEU A 440 -7.09 22.72 -12.79
C LEU A 440 -7.59 23.62 -11.66
N ASP A 441 -7.81 24.91 -11.94
CA ASP A 441 -8.34 25.86 -10.95
C ASP A 441 -9.70 25.41 -10.42
N SER A 442 -10.59 24.96 -11.31
CA SER A 442 -11.89 24.40 -10.94
C SER A 442 -11.77 23.14 -10.07
N ILE A 443 -10.86 22.22 -10.43
CA ILE A 443 -10.63 20.98 -9.67
C ILE A 443 -10.14 21.28 -8.25
N ILE A 444 -9.09 22.09 -8.13
CA ILE A 444 -8.50 22.44 -6.83
C ILE A 444 -9.52 23.21 -5.98
N GLY A 445 -10.27 24.13 -6.58
CA GLY A 445 -11.35 24.85 -5.92
C GLY A 445 -12.42 23.93 -5.33
N GLU A 446 -12.93 22.97 -6.11
CA GLU A 446 -13.92 21.99 -5.64
C GLU A 446 -13.37 21.10 -4.53
N VAL A 447 -12.16 20.54 -4.70
CA VAL A 447 -11.55 19.67 -3.68
C VAL A 447 -11.30 20.43 -2.38
N LEU A 448 -10.73 21.64 -2.45
CA LEU A 448 -10.47 22.46 -1.26
C LEU A 448 -11.76 22.86 -0.55
N GLN A 449 -12.84 23.15 -1.30
CA GLN A 449 -14.15 23.43 -0.71
C GLN A 449 -14.64 22.23 0.12
N VAL A 450 -14.55 21.01 -0.41
CA VAL A 450 -14.99 19.79 0.29
C VAL A 450 -14.15 19.54 1.54
N ILE A 451 -12.82 19.55 1.45
CA ILE A 451 -11.97 19.22 2.61
C ILE A 451 -11.99 20.30 3.69
N ASN A 452 -12.34 21.54 3.36
CA ASN A 452 -12.49 22.60 4.36
C ASN A 452 -13.65 22.34 5.33
N GLU A 453 -14.62 21.49 4.95
CA GLU A 453 -15.69 21.02 5.83
C GLU A 453 -15.23 19.94 6.83
N TYR A 454 -14.05 19.35 6.65
CA TYR A 454 -13.55 18.34 7.58
C TYR A 454 -13.24 18.95 8.94
N ASP A 455 -13.71 18.34 10.02
CA ASP A 455 -13.36 18.78 11.38
C ASP A 455 -11.99 18.22 11.82
N ASP A 456 -11.65 17.03 11.33
CA ASP A 456 -10.43 16.31 11.68
C ASP A 456 -9.20 16.81 10.90
N LEU A 457 -8.08 16.97 11.62
CA LEU A 457 -6.82 17.47 11.07
C LEU A 457 -6.12 16.39 10.23
N ASP A 458 -6.12 15.13 10.67
CA ASP A 458 -5.47 14.03 9.95
C ASP A 458 -6.12 13.80 8.58
N SER A 459 -7.45 13.74 8.51
CA SER A 459 -8.19 13.67 7.24
C SER A 459 -7.94 14.88 6.33
N TYR A 460 -7.84 16.10 6.88
CA TYR A 460 -7.50 17.30 6.12
C TYR A 460 -6.08 17.22 5.54
N LEU A 461 -5.09 16.92 6.38
CA LEU A 461 -3.67 16.88 6.01
C LEU A 461 -3.38 15.80 4.96
N LYS A 462 -4.01 14.62 5.06
CA LYS A 462 -3.88 13.55 4.07
C LYS A 462 -4.24 14.00 2.66
N VAL A 463 -5.30 14.80 2.52
CA VAL A 463 -5.71 15.33 1.22
C VAL A 463 -4.83 16.51 0.83
N ALA A 464 -4.67 17.49 1.71
CA ALA A 464 -3.89 18.69 1.43
C ALA A 464 -2.47 18.36 0.96
N ASP A 465 -1.78 17.41 1.61
CA ASP A 465 -0.43 16.96 1.23
C ASP A 465 -0.36 16.38 -0.20
N ALA A 466 -1.41 15.68 -0.66
CA ALA A 466 -1.44 15.09 -2.00
C ALA A 466 -1.58 16.13 -3.12
N TYR A 467 -2.30 17.22 -2.86
CA TYR A 467 -2.47 18.32 -3.82
C TYR A 467 -1.40 19.41 -3.68
N PHE A 468 -0.63 19.40 -2.59
CA PHE A 468 0.33 20.46 -2.27
C PHE A 468 1.38 20.66 -3.37
N ASP A 469 1.94 19.58 -3.91
CA ASP A 469 2.92 19.67 -5.00
C ASP A 469 2.31 20.23 -6.29
N ILE A 470 1.04 19.93 -6.58
CA ILE A 470 0.32 20.49 -7.73
C ILE A 470 0.16 22.01 -7.56
N VAL A 471 -0.28 22.45 -6.37
CA VAL A 471 -0.43 23.87 -6.02
C VAL A 471 0.89 24.62 -6.15
N LEU A 472 1.99 24.04 -5.68
CA LEU A 472 3.33 24.63 -5.76
C LEU A 472 3.83 24.70 -7.22
N GLN A 473 3.78 23.60 -7.97
CA GLN A 473 4.29 23.53 -9.35
C GLN A 473 3.53 24.44 -10.31
N CYS A 474 2.23 24.64 -10.08
CA CYS A 474 1.40 25.52 -10.90
C CYS A 474 1.39 26.98 -10.41
N HIS A 475 2.19 27.34 -9.40
CA HIS A 475 2.30 28.69 -8.84
C HIS A 475 0.95 29.28 -8.38
N MET A 476 0.12 28.48 -7.72
CA MET A 476 -1.22 28.86 -7.28
C MET A 476 -1.21 29.49 -5.87
N ASP A 477 -0.65 30.70 -5.75
CA ASP A 477 -0.37 31.37 -4.47
C ASP A 477 -1.61 31.59 -3.58
N SER A 478 -2.79 31.80 -4.19
CA SER A 478 -4.05 31.95 -3.46
C SER A 478 -4.45 30.68 -2.70
N TYR A 479 -4.31 29.52 -3.34
CA TYR A 479 -4.60 28.22 -2.71
C TYR A 479 -3.51 27.83 -1.71
N LEU A 480 -2.24 28.15 -1.99
CA LEU A 480 -1.16 27.96 -1.02
C LEU A 480 -1.47 28.69 0.30
N ALA A 481 -1.83 29.98 0.21
CA ALA A 481 -2.20 30.77 1.37
C ALA A 481 -3.44 30.19 2.10
N MET A 482 -4.45 29.73 1.36
CA MET A 482 -5.66 29.11 1.92
C MET A 482 -5.35 27.81 2.68
N ILE A 483 -4.47 26.96 2.14
CA ILE A 483 -4.04 25.73 2.79
C ILE A 483 -3.29 26.05 4.10
N LEU A 484 -2.34 26.98 4.06
CA LEU A 484 -1.57 27.36 5.25
C LEU A 484 -2.46 27.99 6.35
N ASP A 485 -3.41 28.85 5.98
CA ASP A 485 -4.40 29.42 6.92
C ASP A 485 -5.27 28.33 7.56
N SER A 486 -5.72 27.37 6.74
CA SER A 486 -6.53 26.24 7.21
C SER A 486 -5.76 25.30 8.13
N ILE A 487 -4.47 25.04 7.86
CA ILE A 487 -3.59 24.27 8.75
C ILE A 487 -3.43 25.01 10.07
N SER A 488 -3.01 26.29 10.05
CA SER A 488 -2.78 27.08 11.27
C SER A 488 -4.01 27.12 12.18
N ARG A 489 -5.19 27.36 11.59
CA ARG A 489 -6.47 27.37 12.32
C ARG A 489 -6.76 26.05 13.03
N ARG A 490 -6.36 24.91 12.44
CA ARG A 490 -6.63 23.56 12.97
C ARG A 490 -5.56 23.05 13.93
N THR A 491 -4.34 23.58 13.83
CA THR A 491 -3.24 23.25 14.75
C THR A 491 -3.26 24.11 16.03
N CYS A 492 -3.98 25.23 16.02
CA CYS A 492 -4.02 26.16 17.16
C CYS A 492 -4.56 25.51 18.44
N GLY A 493 -3.71 25.41 19.47
CA GLY A 493 -4.09 24.99 20.83
C GLY A 493 -4.37 23.48 21.00
N ARG A 494 -3.92 22.63 20.07
CA ARG A 494 -4.15 21.18 20.07
C ARG A 494 -2.84 20.40 20.03
N ASP A 495 -2.80 19.28 20.74
CA ASP A 495 -1.73 18.28 20.62
C ASP A 495 -1.85 17.51 19.30
N ILE A 496 -0.72 17.39 18.59
CA ILE A 496 -0.63 16.77 17.27
C ILE A 496 -0.10 15.35 17.40
N ASN A 497 -0.74 14.40 16.73
CA ASN A 497 -0.32 13.00 16.72
C ASN A 497 0.80 12.72 15.70
N GLU A 498 1.43 11.55 15.78
CA GLU A 498 2.54 11.17 14.88
C GLU A 498 2.19 11.15 13.39
N ASN A 499 0.96 10.76 13.01
CA ASN A 499 0.54 10.73 11.61
C ASN A 499 0.36 12.15 11.06
N GLU A 500 -0.25 13.02 11.85
CA GLU A 500 -0.40 14.45 11.54
C GLU A 500 0.99 15.12 11.43
N LEU A 501 1.92 14.82 12.34
CA LEU A 501 3.32 15.28 12.26
C LEU A 501 4.01 14.82 10.98
N SER A 502 3.82 13.56 10.58
CA SER A 502 4.43 13.03 9.35
C SER A 502 3.90 13.74 8.09
N SER A 503 2.62 14.09 8.08
CA SER A 503 1.99 14.83 6.97
C SER A 503 2.45 16.28 6.95
N LEU A 504 2.52 16.94 8.12
CA LEU A 504 3.07 18.30 8.23
C LEU A 504 4.55 18.35 7.82
N GLN A 505 5.34 17.35 8.22
CA GLN A 505 6.74 17.22 7.81
C GLN A 505 6.85 17.13 6.28
N SER A 506 6.02 16.30 5.63
CA SER A 506 5.95 16.19 4.17
C SER A 506 5.64 17.54 3.51
N ILE A 507 4.59 18.23 3.97
CA ILE A 507 4.19 19.55 3.48
C ILE A 507 5.33 20.57 3.61
N PHE A 508 6.01 20.61 4.76
CA PHE A 508 7.14 21.52 4.97
C PHE A 508 8.34 21.20 4.07
N ILE A 509 8.67 19.93 3.89
CA ILE A 509 9.76 19.53 3.00
C ILE A 509 9.44 19.92 1.55
N LYS A 510 8.21 19.70 1.09
CA LYS A 510 7.74 20.12 -0.26
C LYS A 510 7.82 21.64 -0.42
N LEU A 511 7.35 22.39 0.59
CA LEU A 511 7.42 23.85 0.62
C LEU A 511 8.87 24.34 0.50
N LEU A 512 9.78 23.74 1.28
CA LEU A 512 11.21 24.04 1.28
C LEU A 512 11.89 23.62 -0.03
N ALA A 513 11.43 22.57 -0.69
CA ALA A 513 12.00 22.12 -1.96
C ALA A 513 11.69 23.09 -3.11
N HIS A 514 10.50 23.70 -3.12
CA HIS A 514 9.99 24.50 -4.23
C HIS A 514 10.48 25.96 -4.25
N HIS A 515 10.63 26.58 -3.08
CA HIS A 515 11.16 27.94 -2.99
C HIS A 515 12.67 27.93 -3.22
N ASN A 516 13.29 29.00 -3.72
CA ASN A 516 14.76 29.02 -3.90
C ASN A 516 15.47 29.56 -2.65
N ASN A 517 14.95 30.65 -2.09
CA ASN A 517 15.53 31.35 -0.94
C ASN A 517 14.67 31.17 0.32
N LEU A 518 15.28 31.41 1.48
CA LEU A 518 14.54 31.45 2.74
C LEU A 518 13.68 32.71 2.87
N ASP A 519 14.11 33.82 2.24
CA ASP A 519 13.38 35.09 2.27
C ASP A 519 11.95 34.94 1.73
N ASP A 520 11.77 34.15 0.67
CA ASP A 520 10.45 33.87 0.09
C ASP A 520 9.53 33.11 1.07
N LEU A 521 10.12 32.28 1.93
CA LEU A 521 9.37 31.50 2.93
C LEU A 521 8.95 32.36 4.12
N PHE A 522 9.78 33.32 4.53
CA PHE A 522 9.43 34.24 5.63
C PHE A 522 8.29 35.19 5.27
N VAL A 523 8.01 35.39 3.98
CA VAL A 523 6.84 36.16 3.51
C VAL A 523 5.54 35.36 3.65
N LEU A 524 5.61 34.03 3.67
CA LEU A 524 4.42 33.18 3.79
C LEU A 524 3.79 33.32 5.16
N LYS A 525 2.49 33.62 5.16
CA LYS A 525 1.69 33.69 6.39
C LYS A 525 1.68 32.32 7.08
N HIS A 526 1.75 32.34 8.41
CA HIS A 526 1.74 31.16 9.28
C HIS A 526 2.93 30.20 9.11
N PHE A 527 3.96 30.52 8.31
CA PHE A 527 5.13 29.64 8.15
C PHE A 527 5.80 29.31 9.49
N VAL A 528 6.12 30.33 10.28
CA VAL A 528 6.75 30.17 11.60
C VAL A 528 5.78 29.53 12.59
N GLU A 529 4.51 29.95 12.56
CA GLU A 529 3.47 29.40 13.45
C GLU A 529 3.31 27.88 13.29
N ILE A 530 3.26 27.38 12.06
CA ILE A 530 3.13 25.94 11.80
C ILE A 530 4.46 25.22 12.05
N LEU A 531 5.61 25.87 11.80
CA LEU A 531 6.91 25.31 12.15
C LEU A 531 7.03 25.07 13.66
N ASP A 532 6.52 25.98 14.49
CA ASP A 532 6.56 25.88 15.96
C ASP A 532 5.68 24.76 16.52
N VAL A 533 4.70 24.29 15.75
CA VAL A 533 3.87 23.15 16.09
C VAL A 533 4.62 21.81 15.93
N LEU A 534 5.59 21.74 15.00
CA LEU A 534 6.40 20.54 14.80
C LEU A 534 7.31 20.28 16.01
N HIS A 535 7.38 19.01 16.44
CA HIS A 535 8.26 18.57 17.53
C HIS A 535 8.87 17.19 17.23
N GLY A 536 9.83 16.77 18.07
CA GLY A 536 10.53 15.51 17.92
C GLY A 536 11.26 15.36 16.57
N ASN A 537 11.30 14.12 16.06
CA ASN A 537 12.02 13.80 14.83
C ASN A 537 11.50 14.59 13.60
N ALA A 538 10.20 14.90 13.56
CA ALA A 538 9.63 15.68 12.46
C ALA A 538 10.21 17.10 12.41
N ARG A 539 10.36 17.75 13.57
CA ARG A 539 10.99 19.07 13.67
C ARG A 539 12.46 19.00 13.26
N ASP A 540 13.20 18.00 13.72
CA ASP A 540 14.63 17.85 13.42
C ASP A 540 14.87 17.69 11.91
N VAL A 541 14.06 16.87 11.23
CA VAL A 541 14.15 16.68 9.78
C VAL A 541 13.89 17.99 9.03
N VAL A 542 12.88 18.76 9.42
CA VAL A 542 12.56 20.05 8.80
C VAL A 542 13.66 21.08 9.07
N ASN A 543 14.13 21.19 10.31
CA ASN A 543 15.24 22.06 10.72
C ASN A 543 16.51 21.78 9.93
N MET A 544 16.87 20.50 9.75
CA MET A 544 18.00 20.11 8.90
C MET A 544 17.81 20.55 7.45
N HIS A 545 16.59 20.47 6.89
CA HIS A 545 16.32 20.94 5.54
C HIS A 545 16.42 22.47 5.42
N ILE A 546 15.96 23.22 6.43
CA ILE A 546 16.11 24.68 6.49
C ILE A 546 17.60 25.05 6.51
N LEU A 547 18.42 24.42 7.37
CA LEU A 547 19.86 24.66 7.43
C LEU A 547 20.57 24.31 6.13
N ARG A 548 20.24 23.16 5.51
CA ARG A 548 20.76 22.79 4.18
C ARG A 548 20.42 23.82 3.13
N LYS A 549 19.23 24.42 3.20
CA LYS A 549 18.80 25.43 2.24
C LYS A 549 19.53 26.76 2.47
N ALA A 550 19.62 27.21 3.72
CA ALA A 550 20.35 28.41 4.11
C ALA A 550 21.80 28.37 3.64
N THR A 551 22.45 27.23 3.85
CA THR A 551 23.90 27.06 3.65
C THR A 551 24.32 26.76 2.21
N ARG A 552 23.36 26.59 1.29
CA ARG A 552 23.62 26.56 -0.17
C ARG A 552 24.03 27.95 -0.69
N ASN A 553 23.54 29.01 -0.05
CA ASN A 553 23.87 30.37 -0.44
C ASN A 553 25.34 30.70 -0.10
N ALA A 554 25.90 31.65 -0.85
CA ALA A 554 27.32 31.99 -0.72
C ALA A 554 27.66 32.56 0.68
N CYS A 555 26.77 33.41 1.22
CA CYS A 555 26.88 34.05 2.54
C CYS A 555 25.47 34.31 3.11
N ILE A 556 25.38 34.37 4.44
CA ILE A 556 24.15 34.70 5.19
C ILE A 556 24.42 36.01 5.94
N CYS A 557 23.81 37.11 5.48
CA CYS A 557 24.12 38.46 5.97
C CYS A 557 22.95 39.13 6.71
N ASP A 558 21.72 38.67 6.48
CA ASP A 558 20.53 39.28 7.09
C ASP A 558 20.42 38.93 8.58
N PRO A 559 20.41 39.90 9.50
CA PRO A 559 20.39 39.64 10.94
C PRO A 559 19.17 38.85 11.43
N ALA A 560 17.99 39.04 10.83
CA ALA A 560 16.79 38.30 11.22
C ALA A 560 16.89 36.82 10.83
N THR A 561 17.38 36.56 9.62
CA THR A 561 17.68 35.21 9.14
C THR A 561 18.75 34.52 9.99
N ILE A 562 19.81 35.23 10.36
CA ILE A 562 20.86 34.69 11.24
C ILE A 562 20.28 34.28 12.60
N GLN A 563 19.46 35.16 13.21
CA GLN A 563 18.82 34.88 14.50
C GLN A 563 17.89 33.65 14.42
N PHE A 564 17.06 33.57 13.38
CA PHE A 564 16.17 32.44 13.17
C PHE A 564 16.93 31.12 12.98
N LEU A 565 18.00 31.12 12.17
CA LEU A 565 18.84 29.93 11.95
C LEU A 565 19.62 29.54 13.21
N PHE A 566 19.99 30.50 14.05
CA PHE A 566 20.59 30.25 15.35
C PHE A 566 19.61 29.53 16.27
N GLU A 567 18.36 29.99 16.37
CA GLU A 567 17.30 29.34 17.17
C GLU A 567 17.01 27.91 16.68
N ILE A 568 16.95 27.71 15.36
CA ILE A 568 16.83 26.37 14.75
C ILE A 568 18.01 25.48 15.11
N SER A 569 19.24 26.00 15.00
CA SER A 569 20.46 25.27 15.30
C SER A 569 20.53 24.89 16.78
N GLN A 570 20.09 25.78 17.66
CA GLN A 570 20.00 25.54 19.10
C GLN A 570 18.98 24.45 19.42
N ALA A 571 17.78 24.52 18.85
CA ALA A 571 16.76 23.48 19.03
C ALA A 571 17.26 22.11 18.56
N LEU A 572 17.97 22.07 17.41
CA LEU A 572 18.55 20.85 16.86
C LEU A 572 19.65 20.30 17.76
N HIS A 573 20.51 21.15 18.33
CA HIS A 573 21.58 20.76 19.24
C HIS A 573 21.05 20.27 20.59
N ASP A 574 20.06 20.94 21.16
CA ASP A 574 19.47 20.57 22.45
C ASP A 574 18.74 19.23 22.39
N GLY A 575 18.24 18.84 21.20
CA GLY A 575 17.65 17.53 20.92
C GLY A 575 18.68 16.38 20.75
N ILE A 576 19.99 16.66 20.67
CA ILE A 576 21.03 15.63 20.56
C ILE A 576 21.22 14.95 21.91
N ASP A 577 20.47 13.87 22.13
CA ASP A 577 20.54 13.07 23.34
C ASP A 577 21.84 12.25 23.41
N ILE A 578 22.51 12.27 24.58
CA ILE A 578 23.91 11.81 24.79
C ILE A 578 24.10 10.29 24.55
N SER A 579 23.02 9.53 24.34
CA SER A 579 23.04 8.06 24.26
C SER A 579 22.88 7.46 22.86
N ASN A 580 22.54 8.24 21.83
CA ASN A 580 22.26 7.71 20.50
C ASN A 580 23.30 8.18 19.46
N MET A 581 24.26 7.31 19.12
CA MET A 581 25.15 7.52 17.97
C MET A 581 24.42 7.10 16.68
N ARG A 582 23.57 7.98 16.14
CA ARG A 582 22.96 7.85 14.80
C ARG A 582 23.64 8.78 13.80
N ASP A 583 23.70 8.37 12.54
CA ASP A 583 24.25 9.16 11.41
C ASP A 583 23.60 10.56 11.29
N ASP A 584 22.32 10.67 11.65
CA ASP A 584 21.56 11.94 11.62
C ASP A 584 22.16 13.01 12.54
N HIS A 585 22.74 12.63 13.69
CA HIS A 585 23.37 13.58 14.61
C HIS A 585 24.66 14.16 14.04
N GLN A 586 25.47 13.34 13.34
CA GLN A 586 26.66 13.85 12.67
C GLN A 586 26.28 14.83 11.56
N GLN A 587 25.17 14.57 10.86
CA GLN A 587 24.67 15.47 9.85
C GLN A 587 24.20 16.80 10.44
N ALA A 588 23.46 16.77 11.55
CA ALA A 588 23.06 17.98 12.28
C ALA A 588 24.28 18.83 12.69
N VAL A 589 25.29 18.21 13.29
CA VAL A 589 26.55 18.89 13.69
C VAL A 589 27.25 19.55 12.51
N ARG A 590 27.35 18.85 11.37
CA ARG A 590 27.95 19.41 10.15
C ARG A 590 27.17 20.61 9.61
N LEU A 591 25.84 20.54 9.64
CA LEU A 591 24.98 21.63 9.18
C LEU A 591 25.07 22.86 10.08
N ILE A 592 25.13 22.67 11.40
CA ILE A 592 25.33 23.76 12.37
C ILE A 592 26.71 24.41 12.14
N THR A 593 27.75 23.61 11.95
CA THR A 593 29.11 24.12 11.70
C THR A 593 29.16 24.92 10.40
N HIS A 594 28.60 24.37 9.31
CA HIS A 594 28.54 25.03 8.01
C HIS A 594 27.66 26.29 8.02
N PHE A 595 26.60 26.33 8.84
CA PHE A 595 25.82 27.56 9.07
C PHE A 595 26.70 28.66 9.66
N VAL A 596 27.43 28.38 10.74
CA VAL A 596 28.28 29.37 11.42
C VAL A 596 29.37 29.89 10.47
N GLU A 597 30.00 29.02 9.68
CA GLU A 597 31.01 29.40 8.68
C GLU A 597 30.47 30.31 7.56
N LYS A 598 29.16 30.24 7.27
CA LYS A 598 28.50 31.01 6.21
C LYS A 598 27.99 32.38 6.65
N VAL A 599 27.95 32.67 7.95
CA VAL A 599 27.49 33.96 8.46
C VAL A 599 28.50 35.05 8.18
N ASP A 600 28.06 36.18 7.62
CA ASP A 600 28.90 37.37 7.44
C ASP A 600 28.12 38.67 7.73
N TYR A 601 28.44 39.31 8.86
CA TYR A 601 27.90 40.64 9.21
C TYR A 601 28.55 41.80 8.42
N GLY A 602 29.39 41.51 7.42
CA GLY A 602 29.99 42.50 6.54
C GLY A 602 30.96 43.43 7.28
N ALA A 603 30.61 44.72 7.35
CA ALA A 603 31.41 45.74 8.03
C ALA A 603 31.19 45.79 9.56
N ALA A 604 30.15 45.14 10.08
CA ALA A 604 29.82 45.15 11.51
C ALA A 604 30.61 44.06 12.27
N LEU A 605 31.94 44.20 12.31
CA LEU A 605 32.86 43.20 12.88
C LEU A 605 32.57 42.88 14.36
N GLU A 606 32.19 43.88 15.16
CA GLU A 606 31.83 43.67 16.57
C GLU A 606 30.59 42.79 16.73
N ARG A 607 29.58 42.94 15.86
CA ARG A 607 28.39 42.07 15.88
C ARG A 607 28.74 40.64 15.49
N HIS A 608 29.64 40.47 14.52
CA HIS A 608 30.14 39.14 14.16
C HIS A 608 30.84 38.48 15.36
N LEU A 609 31.73 39.20 16.06
CA LEU A 609 32.40 38.64 17.24
C LEU A 609 31.40 38.28 18.37
N THR A 610 30.37 39.10 18.59
CA THR A 610 29.28 38.77 19.53
C THR A 610 28.54 37.49 19.13
N PHE A 611 28.23 37.31 17.85
CA PHE A 611 27.64 36.09 17.33
C PHE A 611 28.54 34.85 17.57
N LEU A 612 29.85 34.96 17.38
CA LEU A 612 30.78 33.86 17.68
C LEU A 612 30.82 33.53 19.19
N LEU A 613 30.72 34.55 20.06
CA LEU A 613 30.60 34.37 21.51
C LEU A 613 29.32 33.61 21.88
N GLU A 614 28.19 33.95 21.27
CA GLU A 614 26.91 33.27 21.45
C GLU A 614 26.96 31.82 20.96
N CYS A 615 27.54 31.58 19.77
CA CYS A 615 27.75 30.25 19.23
C CYS A 615 28.62 29.37 20.14
N ARG A 616 29.71 29.92 20.68
CA ARG A 616 30.55 29.22 21.66
C ARG A 616 29.78 28.81 22.91
N GLY A 617 28.90 29.70 23.39
CA GLY A 617 28.05 29.46 24.55
C GLY A 617 27.00 28.38 24.31
N ALA A 618 26.29 28.45 23.18
CA ALA A 618 25.21 27.52 22.85
C ALA A 618 25.71 26.13 22.42
N PHE A 619 26.79 26.06 21.65
CA PHE A 619 27.23 24.84 20.96
C PHE A 619 28.55 24.25 21.49
N GLY A 620 28.92 24.55 22.75
CA GLY A 620 30.23 24.18 23.32
C GLY A 620 30.55 22.68 23.37
N ARG A 621 29.59 21.79 23.07
CA ARG A 621 29.79 20.34 22.96
C ARG A 621 30.34 19.89 21.60
N ILE A 622 30.18 20.71 20.56
CA ILE A 622 30.62 20.40 19.20
C ILE A 622 32.10 20.78 19.05
N ASN A 623 32.98 19.80 18.81
CA ASN A 623 34.42 20.07 18.69
C ASN A 623 34.77 20.70 17.34
N ASP A 624 34.25 20.18 16.23
CA ASP A 624 34.48 20.71 14.87
C ASP A 624 34.09 22.19 14.75
N LEU A 625 33.02 22.59 15.46
CA LEU A 625 32.59 23.98 15.49
C LEU A 625 33.57 24.88 16.26
N LYS A 626 34.23 24.40 17.32
CA LYS A 626 35.22 25.21 18.06
C LYS A 626 36.39 25.61 17.17
N GLU A 627 36.82 24.70 16.31
CA GLU A 627 37.83 24.98 15.28
C GLU A 627 37.34 26.08 14.32
N ALA A 628 36.15 25.91 13.74
CA ALA A 628 35.55 26.92 12.85
C ALA A 628 35.39 28.30 13.52
N LEU A 629 35.03 28.34 14.81
CA LEU A 629 34.92 29.57 15.59
C LEU A 629 36.26 30.28 15.76
N VAL A 630 37.35 29.54 16.04
CA VAL A 630 38.70 30.11 16.18
C VAL A 630 39.19 30.66 14.85
N HIS A 631 39.07 29.89 13.75
CA HIS A 631 39.45 30.37 12.42
C HIS A 631 38.64 31.61 12.02
N SER A 632 37.34 31.65 12.31
CA SER A 632 36.50 32.82 12.03
C SER A 632 36.93 34.04 12.84
N SER A 633 37.30 33.86 14.12
CA SER A 633 37.81 34.95 14.97
C SER A 633 39.17 35.47 14.48
N ASN A 634 40.09 34.57 14.12
CA ASN A 634 41.39 34.90 13.52
C ASN A 634 41.19 35.66 12.20
N TYR A 635 40.26 35.25 11.35
CA TYR A 635 39.91 35.94 10.12
C TYR A 635 39.37 37.36 10.38
N LEU A 636 38.46 37.53 11.35
CA LEU A 636 37.95 38.85 11.75
C LEU A 636 39.08 39.78 12.22
N ALA A 637 40.02 39.26 13.00
CA ALA A 637 41.21 40.00 13.42
C ALA A 637 42.06 40.45 12.22
N VAL A 638 42.36 39.55 11.28
CA VAL A 638 43.11 39.89 10.06
C VAL A 638 42.38 40.91 9.19
N LYS A 639 41.05 40.78 9.02
CA LYS A 639 40.21 41.73 8.29
C LYS A 639 40.27 43.12 8.94
N ALA A 640 40.15 43.20 10.26
CA ALA A 640 40.27 44.45 11.01
C ALA A 640 41.66 45.11 10.88
N ILE A 641 42.73 44.32 10.83
CA ILE A 641 44.10 44.83 10.60
C ILE A 641 44.21 45.47 9.20
N LYS A 642 43.63 44.83 8.18
CA LYS A 642 43.70 45.30 6.78
C LYS A 642 42.90 46.56 6.51
N ASP A 643 41.72 46.72 7.12
CA ASP A 643 40.81 47.84 6.84
C ASP A 643 41.24 49.18 7.46
N ALA A 644 42.40 49.23 8.15
CA ALA A 644 43.11 50.41 8.66
C ALA A 644 42.30 51.38 9.56
N ASN A 645 41.03 51.10 9.85
CA ASN A 645 40.10 51.93 10.62
C ASN A 645 39.62 51.21 11.88
N LYS A 646 40.43 51.32 12.96
CA LYS A 646 40.10 51.01 14.38
C LYS A 646 39.81 49.51 14.66
N PHE A 647 40.26 48.85 15.73
CA PHE A 647 40.76 49.22 17.06
C PHE A 647 41.75 48.13 17.52
N SER A 648 42.91 48.48 18.11
CA SER A 648 43.75 47.47 18.79
C SER A 648 42.98 46.72 19.89
N GLY A 649 41.96 47.36 20.48
CA GLY A 649 41.02 46.74 21.40
C GLY A 649 40.19 45.62 20.78
N PHE A 650 39.67 45.79 19.56
CA PHE A 650 38.87 44.76 18.89
C PHE A 650 39.71 43.54 18.52
N VAL A 651 40.91 43.76 17.97
CA VAL A 651 41.83 42.66 17.65
C VAL A 651 42.22 41.91 18.92
N LYS A 652 42.51 42.61 20.03
CA LYS A 652 42.71 41.97 21.34
C LYS A 652 41.52 41.13 21.77
N SER A 653 40.29 41.59 21.56
CA SER A 653 39.09 40.82 21.87
C SER A 653 38.97 39.54 21.03
N CYS A 654 39.34 39.57 19.75
CA CYS A 654 39.36 38.38 18.88
C CYS A 654 40.43 37.36 19.33
N ILE A 655 41.63 37.84 19.65
CA ILE A 655 42.70 36.98 20.17
C ILE A 655 42.31 36.40 21.53
N ALA A 656 41.77 37.20 22.44
CA ALA A 656 41.28 36.74 23.73
C ALA A 656 40.14 35.72 23.60
N PHE A 657 39.23 35.90 22.64
CA PHE A 657 38.20 34.90 22.34
C PHE A 657 38.84 33.56 21.94
N SER A 658 39.83 33.60 21.06
CA SER A 658 40.56 32.39 20.61
C SER A 658 41.33 31.74 21.76
N GLU A 659 42.05 32.52 22.57
CA GLU A 659 42.81 32.06 23.76
C GLU A 659 41.94 31.28 24.76
N VAL A 660 40.67 31.67 24.95
CA VAL A 660 39.75 30.98 25.88
C VAL A 660 38.98 29.84 25.19
N THR A 661 38.98 29.78 23.85
CA THR A 661 38.26 28.74 23.08
C THR A 661 39.16 27.54 22.78
N ILE A 662 40.42 27.77 22.39
CA ILE A 662 41.38 26.71 22.03
C ILE A 662 41.59 25.66 23.14
N PRO A 663 41.68 26.01 24.44
CA PRO A 663 41.78 25.02 25.53
C PRO A 663 40.64 24.01 25.58
N SER A 664 39.47 24.36 25.03
CA SER A 664 38.27 23.50 25.03
C SER A 664 38.18 22.54 23.85
N VAL A 665 39.12 22.62 22.89
CA VAL A 665 39.24 21.67 21.76
C VAL A 665 39.86 20.38 22.27
N SER A 666 39.24 19.24 21.98
CA SER A 666 39.65 17.92 22.49
C SER A 666 40.82 17.29 21.74
N ALA A 667 41.00 17.61 20.45
CA ALA A 667 42.07 17.08 19.63
C ALA A 667 43.36 17.87 19.85
N ASN A 668 44.33 17.29 20.56
CA ASN A 668 45.58 17.97 20.93
C ASN A 668 46.38 18.50 19.71
N MET A 669 46.44 17.74 18.61
CA MET A 669 47.12 18.21 17.39
C MET A 669 46.43 19.45 16.79
N MET A 670 45.10 19.44 16.76
CA MET A 670 44.32 20.58 16.28
C MET A 670 44.50 21.79 17.22
N GLN A 671 44.48 21.54 18.52
CA GLN A 671 44.72 22.55 19.55
C GLN A 671 46.09 23.23 19.38
N MET A 672 47.15 22.46 19.11
CA MET A 672 48.49 22.99 18.83
C MET A 672 48.49 23.89 17.59
N ASN A 673 47.90 23.43 16.48
CA ASN A 673 47.85 24.19 15.23
C ASN A 673 47.10 25.51 15.42
N LEU A 674 45.94 25.47 16.08
CA LEU A 674 45.15 26.68 16.37
C LEU A 674 45.91 27.68 17.25
N TYR A 675 46.69 27.22 18.23
CA TYR A 675 47.54 28.11 19.03
C TYR A 675 48.59 28.82 18.18
N ILE A 676 49.25 28.09 17.25
CA ILE A 676 50.27 28.66 16.36
C ILE A 676 49.62 29.67 15.40
N GLU A 677 48.52 29.32 14.75
CA GLU A 677 47.81 30.23 13.84
C GLU A 677 47.35 31.51 14.54
N THR A 678 46.76 31.41 15.74
CA THR A 678 46.35 32.58 16.51
C THR A 678 47.57 33.41 16.96
N ALA A 679 48.72 32.78 17.27
CA ALA A 679 49.95 33.49 17.59
C ALA A 679 50.49 34.30 16.40
N GLU A 680 50.40 33.75 15.19
CA GLU A 680 50.77 34.48 13.96
C GLU A 680 49.89 35.72 13.75
N VAL A 681 48.57 35.59 13.94
CA VAL A 681 47.65 36.72 13.86
C VAL A 681 47.94 37.76 14.95
N ALA A 682 48.27 37.33 16.17
CA ALA A 682 48.67 38.23 17.25
C ALA A 682 49.96 39.01 16.92
N LEU A 683 50.95 38.35 16.30
CA LEU A 683 52.19 38.99 15.84
C LEU A 683 51.93 40.01 14.73
N LEU A 684 51.06 39.68 13.76
CA LEU A 684 50.65 40.61 12.70
C LEU A 684 50.00 41.88 13.25
N ALA A 685 49.31 41.78 14.40
CA ALA A 685 48.73 42.92 15.12
C ALA A 685 49.69 43.62 16.10
N GLY A 686 50.93 43.15 16.24
CA GLY A 686 51.92 43.70 17.19
C GLY A 686 51.64 43.37 18.66
N LEU A 687 50.84 42.33 18.93
CA LEU A 687 50.47 41.87 20.28
C LEU A 687 51.46 40.81 20.80
N VAL A 688 52.72 41.20 20.96
CA VAL A 688 53.83 40.28 21.28
C VAL A 688 53.59 39.48 22.57
N SER A 689 52.98 40.08 23.59
CA SER A 689 52.69 39.38 24.86
C SER A 689 51.66 38.26 24.72
N HIS A 690 50.67 38.43 23.84
CA HIS A 690 49.68 37.38 23.55
C HIS A 690 50.32 36.27 22.72
N ALA A 691 51.12 36.64 21.72
CA ALA A 691 51.85 35.68 20.90
C ALA A 691 52.78 34.78 21.73
N ASP A 692 53.53 35.35 22.67
CA ASP A 692 54.41 34.62 23.59
C ASP A 692 53.64 33.57 24.41
N GLY A 693 52.51 33.98 25.02
CA GLY A 693 51.65 33.08 25.79
C GLY A 693 51.00 31.96 24.96
N LEU A 694 50.60 32.25 23.72
CA LEU A 694 50.04 31.28 22.78
C LEU A 694 51.09 30.26 22.33
N VAL A 695 52.34 30.69 22.08
CA VAL A 695 53.46 29.79 21.73
C VAL A 695 53.81 28.89 22.91
N ASP A 696 53.87 29.43 24.13
CA ASP A 696 54.09 28.64 25.35
C ASP A 696 52.98 27.59 25.55
N ALA A 697 51.72 27.94 25.27
CA ALA A 697 50.59 27.00 25.30
C ALA A 697 50.73 25.91 24.21
N ALA A 698 51.14 26.26 23.00
CA ALA A 698 51.40 25.30 21.92
C ALA A 698 52.52 24.30 22.29
N VAL A 699 53.62 24.80 22.86
CA VAL A 699 54.75 23.97 23.34
C VAL A 699 54.30 23.04 24.48
N SER A 700 53.42 23.51 25.35
CA SER A 700 52.85 22.69 26.42
C SER A 700 51.97 21.57 25.86
N CYS A 701 51.10 21.88 24.88
CA CYS A 701 50.26 20.90 24.19
C CYS A 701 51.10 19.83 23.46
N LEU A 702 52.19 20.23 22.80
CA LEU A 702 53.14 19.31 22.16
C LEU A 702 53.81 18.37 23.19
N ARG A 703 54.17 18.89 24.36
CA ARG A 703 54.78 18.08 25.44
C ARG A 703 53.81 17.03 25.97
N ASP A 704 52.53 17.39 26.12
CA ASP A 704 51.49 16.49 26.58
C ASP A 704 51.19 15.38 25.56
N LEU A 705 51.24 15.70 24.25
CA LEU A 705 51.18 14.72 23.16
C LEU A 705 52.31 13.70 23.22
N VAL A 706 53.55 14.17 23.39
CA VAL A 706 54.75 13.31 23.48
C VAL A 706 54.71 12.40 24.72
N GLN A 707 54.05 12.82 25.80
CA GLN A 707 53.88 12.01 27.00
C GLN A 707 52.73 11.00 26.90
N ALA A 708 51.65 11.32 26.19
CA ALA A 708 50.50 10.44 25.99
C ALA A 708 50.79 9.24 25.06
N ASP A 709 51.64 9.41 24.05
CA ASP A 709 52.10 8.35 23.14
C ASP A 709 53.22 7.46 23.72
N GLY A 710 53.48 7.59 25.03
CA GLY A 710 54.56 6.92 25.76
C GLY A 710 54.48 5.39 25.87
N SER A 711 53.53 4.71 25.21
CA SER A 711 53.56 3.24 25.06
C SER A 711 53.64 2.83 23.59
N GLN A 712 54.89 2.83 23.07
CA GLN A 712 55.38 2.14 21.88
C GLN A 712 54.74 2.51 20.53
N VAL A 713 55.34 3.50 19.83
CA VAL A 713 55.99 3.34 18.51
C VAL A 713 57.06 4.45 18.41
N ALA A 714 58.17 4.17 17.71
CA ALA A 714 59.23 5.12 17.43
C ALA A 714 58.66 6.43 16.86
N ILE A 715 59.03 7.55 17.48
CA ILE A 715 58.65 8.91 17.08
C ILE A 715 59.14 9.13 15.65
N ASP A 716 58.22 9.09 14.69
CA ASP A 716 58.48 9.48 13.31
C ASP A 716 58.45 11.02 13.23
N ILE A 717 59.61 11.61 13.50
CA ILE A 717 59.85 13.06 13.45
C ILE A 717 59.51 13.62 12.06
N ASP A 718 59.65 12.80 11.00
CA ASP A 718 59.30 13.20 9.63
C ASP A 718 57.77 13.24 9.40
N GLY A 719 56.99 12.41 10.10
CA GLY A 719 55.53 12.44 10.07
C GLY A 719 54.92 13.70 10.71
N ILE A 720 55.51 14.16 11.82
CA ILE A 720 55.12 15.42 12.49
C ILE A 720 55.49 16.63 11.62
N ALA A 721 56.66 16.61 10.98
CA ALA A 721 57.09 17.67 10.06
C ALA A 721 56.22 17.76 8.78
N LEU A 722 55.75 16.62 8.26
CA LEU A 722 54.82 16.56 7.13
C LEU A 722 53.39 17.01 7.49
N LEU A 723 52.97 16.85 8.74
CA LEU A 723 51.65 17.28 9.24
C LEU A 723 51.59 18.77 9.62
N MET A 724 52.73 19.38 9.98
CA MET A 724 52.83 20.83 10.24
C MET A 724 52.93 21.69 8.95
N GLN A 725 53.02 21.08 7.78
CA GLN A 725 53.12 21.77 6.48
C GLN A 725 51.78 21.98 5.75
N ARG A 726 50.63 21.68 6.37
CA ARG A 726 49.33 21.71 5.72
C ARG A 726 48.43 22.85 6.16
#